data_AF-A0A1I0QGK7-F1
#
_entry.id   AF-A0A1I0QGK7-F1
#
_cell.length_a   1.000
_cell.length_b   1.000
_cell.length_c   1.000
_cell.angle_alpha   90.00
_cell.angle_beta   90.00
_cell.angle_gamma   90.00
#
_symmetry.space_group_name_H-M   'P 1'
#
loop_
_entity.id
_entity.type
_entity.pdbx_description
1 polymer ?
#
loop_
_entity_poly.entity_id
_entity_poly.type
_entity_poly.pdbx_seq_one_letter_code
_entity_poly.pdbx_strand_id
1 'polypeptide(L)'
;MKRRQLLLGIGATVGAGAAISSGAFSNASADRQVAVTVSDDAAGLLSLEPAAGPNGEYVDGGGDRVAVALGDAQAGLTEGATYEFDRTLRVGNQGTQPVYVWAELSSAAFAGDDLYVYRGETGTPLNAANAAEVGIGGSLDLGFFVDTGNVDTDTYNPTITLHASDEPPNGGEDPEAPPDDPVEDPIPAVQLDSVSSLLDANQQPLTDDDTVAIWAEPTAAIQDSDGNGDAVSYPDDADIPVAAVDGDVVGITGPFVPTTTQFGDYGNEEFLLNVYDDLLGGSGTVRHDEGHGQFYTRSPNGGDDFQAFASYAESNGYTYEATESVPSSTDDADAFVVTTPSEAFTDTELDAVSSFVDDGGVVFLHEQSDYNDFDAPGNSNEIAAALSASFRFNDAQIVDNENNTGAPFVPATSNFNTDDFAAYFENREGLGIDLDPSEEYEVDVVSVADGDTVDVQFSNGQTDTVRIVGIDTPETGSTDERIAEYEGITDEAALKAKGDEATTYAENHLGGETVTLSFDENEPTRGNFGRLLGFLELPNGDVYNREAVADGWARVYSSGFDAHDDYWDAEDAAQAAGSGIWEISDPANIPESGDDPVESLFFPSPVAVEGGETVVASEGGDPLVAVDESAGVAAVGGPLVDEGYEPAEAGDGPTNDGQQVYPFVTNVVDYLADGGIEGPVLFDGGHGQFNSDFALSAEDVAYFQRYLEGQSTDAADSIALEGTVNLTDDEGPALLDDDGEPAASALVVTTPVDAFTADERSAVADFAAAGGAVVLVGTAEDTDALSNFDNLTADLGTSVGFTGNAVTDATNNIGGDESLPATTNFPGPADLFTAFTPDGGSTASVEITELDDGSEYVVVENTGAESVDVTDWTLSDEADKTFTFPATTLAAGETVAVTTNETPDDATPSVDYTYNWDQGYVWNGGGDTATLADADGVTVDVYSY
;
A
#
# COMPACT_ATOMS: atom_id res chain seq x y z
N MET A 1 27.48 5.22 -46.05
CA MET A 1 27.51 5.63 -47.47
C MET A 1 26.27 6.47 -47.75
N LYS A 2 26.42 7.66 -48.37
CA LYS A 2 25.33 8.62 -48.64
C LYS A 2 24.84 8.54 -50.10
N ARG A 3 23.52 8.56 -50.31
CA ARG A 3 22.73 9.25 -51.38
C ARG A 3 21.29 9.36 -50.83
N ARG A 4 20.69 10.47 -50.38
CA ARG A 4 20.36 11.80 -50.95
C ARG A 4 19.54 11.81 -52.26
N GLN A 5 18.30 12.32 -52.09
CA GLN A 5 17.43 13.09 -53.01
C GLN A 5 16.57 12.33 -54.03
N LEU A 6 15.24 12.50 -53.97
CA LEU A 6 14.54 13.54 -54.76
C LEU A 6 13.05 13.67 -54.35
N LEU A 7 12.68 14.86 -53.85
CA LEU A 7 11.30 15.38 -53.78
C LEU A 7 10.75 15.63 -55.19
N LEU A 8 9.54 15.16 -55.49
CA LEU A 8 8.70 15.68 -56.57
C LEU A 8 7.22 15.59 -56.17
N GLY A 9 6.74 16.63 -55.49
CA GLY A 9 5.32 16.96 -55.50
C GLY A 9 4.94 17.55 -56.87
N ILE A 10 3.92 16.99 -57.51
CA ILE A 10 3.16 17.63 -58.60
C ILE A 10 1.69 17.33 -58.35
N GLY A 11 0.92 18.40 -58.12
CA GLY A 11 -0.52 18.38 -57.91
C GLY A 11 -1.36 18.06 -59.14
N ALA A 12 -2.64 17.88 -58.85
CA ALA A 12 -3.74 17.49 -59.72
C ALA A 12 -3.76 18.09 -61.14
N THR A 13 -4.09 17.26 -62.14
CA THR A 13 -5.09 17.58 -63.18
C THR A 13 -5.54 16.34 -63.97
N VAL A 14 -6.86 16.22 -64.12
CA VAL A 14 -7.61 15.21 -64.87
C VAL A 14 -7.42 15.35 -66.39
N GLY A 15 -7.25 14.25 -67.14
CA GLY A 15 -7.40 14.24 -68.60
C GLY A 15 -6.90 12.99 -69.34
N ALA A 16 -7.82 12.29 -70.00
CA ALA A 16 -7.65 11.02 -70.72
C ALA A 16 -6.68 11.02 -71.93
N GLY A 17 -6.04 9.85 -72.17
CA GLY A 17 -5.78 9.32 -73.53
C GLY A 17 -4.38 9.48 -74.16
N ALA A 18 -3.56 8.42 -74.05
CA ALA A 18 -2.60 7.84 -75.01
C ALA A 18 -1.64 8.71 -75.88
N ALA A 19 -0.33 8.41 -75.85
CA ALA A 19 0.42 7.71 -76.94
C ALA A 19 1.95 8.04 -77.10
N ILE A 20 2.79 6.99 -76.99
CA ILE A 20 3.91 6.55 -77.91
C ILE A 20 5.25 7.35 -77.88
N SER A 21 6.52 6.85 -77.89
CA SER A 21 7.29 5.60 -78.16
C SER A 21 8.72 5.76 -77.54
N SER A 22 9.67 4.81 -77.45
CA SER A 22 9.94 3.57 -78.20
C SER A 22 10.97 2.70 -77.48
N GLY A 23 10.72 1.39 -77.38
CA GLY A 23 11.72 0.39 -76.98
C GLY A 23 11.20 -1.05 -76.88
N ALA A 24 10.78 -1.65 -78.01
CA ALA A 24 10.67 -3.10 -78.30
C ALA A 24 9.89 -4.05 -77.33
N PHE A 25 8.62 -4.33 -77.68
CA PHE A 25 7.67 -5.45 -77.35
C PHE A 25 8.12 -6.58 -76.37
N SER A 26 7.31 -7.12 -75.42
CA SER A 26 5.83 -7.21 -75.26
C SER A 26 5.40 -7.82 -73.89
N ASN A 27 4.34 -7.26 -73.27
CA ASN A 27 3.52 -7.69 -72.09
C ASN A 27 4.19 -7.70 -70.70
N ALA A 28 3.61 -7.22 -69.58
CA ALA A 28 2.46 -6.38 -69.25
C ALA A 28 2.74 -5.92 -67.79
N SER A 29 2.70 -4.61 -67.48
CA SER A 29 2.65 -4.18 -66.07
C SER A 29 1.18 -4.00 -65.73
N ALA A 30 0.63 -4.95 -64.99
CA ALA A 30 -0.68 -4.76 -64.39
C ALA A 30 -0.55 -3.69 -63.30
N ASP A 31 -1.34 -2.62 -63.37
CA ASP A 31 -1.60 -1.80 -62.18
C ASP A 31 -2.36 -2.71 -61.20
N ARG A 32 -1.78 -2.94 -60.02
CA ARG A 32 -2.29 -3.83 -58.95
C ARG A 32 -2.30 -3.08 -57.62
N GLN A 33 -3.00 -1.97 -57.59
CA GLN A 33 -3.09 -1.11 -56.41
C GLN A 33 -4.54 -0.93 -56.00
N VAL A 34 -4.79 -0.94 -54.69
CA VAL A 34 -6.02 -0.45 -54.10
C VAL A 34 -5.81 1.03 -53.77
N ALA A 35 -6.63 1.91 -54.33
CA ALA A 35 -6.68 3.28 -53.84
C ALA A 35 -7.59 3.32 -52.62
N VAL A 36 -7.10 3.84 -51.50
CA VAL A 36 -7.93 4.14 -50.33
C VAL A 36 -8.09 5.65 -50.24
N THR A 37 -9.32 6.12 -50.12
CA THR A 37 -9.66 7.55 -50.06
C THR A 37 -10.62 7.82 -48.93
N VAL A 38 -10.56 8.98 -48.30
CA VAL A 38 -11.60 9.43 -47.37
C VAL A 38 -12.68 10.21 -48.13
N SER A 39 -13.97 9.96 -47.84
CA SER A 39 -15.10 10.78 -48.28
C SER A 39 -15.84 11.42 -47.12
N ASP A 40 -16.54 12.51 -47.42
CA ASP A 40 -17.33 13.31 -46.46
C ASP A 40 -16.54 13.94 -45.29
N ASP A 41 -15.22 13.82 -45.30
CA ASP A 41 -14.31 14.57 -44.44
C ASP A 41 -13.96 15.95 -45.03
N ALA A 42 -14.90 16.88 -44.99
CA ALA A 42 -14.69 18.24 -45.49
C ALA A 42 -13.67 19.07 -44.66
N ALA A 43 -13.26 18.58 -43.49
CA ALA A 43 -12.39 19.27 -42.54
C ALA A 43 -10.98 18.64 -42.42
N GLY A 44 -10.73 17.45 -42.98
CA GLY A 44 -9.45 16.75 -42.91
C GLY A 44 -9.19 16.10 -41.54
N LEU A 45 -10.24 15.65 -40.87
CA LEU A 45 -10.22 15.09 -39.53
C LEU A 45 -9.77 13.62 -39.50
N LEU A 46 -9.81 12.89 -40.61
CA LEU A 46 -9.21 11.56 -40.68
C LEU A 46 -7.83 11.61 -41.34
N SER A 47 -6.86 11.03 -40.63
CA SER A 47 -5.49 10.83 -41.13
C SER A 47 -5.29 9.38 -41.58
N LEU A 48 -4.79 9.20 -42.81
CA LEU A 48 -4.37 7.88 -43.29
C LEU A 48 -2.85 7.77 -43.27
N GLU A 49 -2.33 6.80 -42.52
CA GLU A 49 -0.90 6.55 -42.36
C GLU A 49 -0.57 5.06 -42.48
N PRO A 50 0.62 4.68 -42.97
CA PRO A 50 1.08 3.29 -42.89
C PRO A 50 1.07 2.78 -41.44
N ALA A 51 0.48 1.62 -41.19
CA ALA A 51 0.50 1.02 -39.87
C ALA A 51 1.92 0.55 -39.49
N ALA A 52 2.22 0.49 -38.19
CA ALA A 52 3.50 -0.02 -37.71
C ALA A 52 3.61 -1.53 -37.99
N GLY A 53 4.71 -1.96 -38.61
CA GLY A 53 4.98 -3.38 -38.88
C GLY A 53 5.25 -3.69 -40.36
N PRO A 54 5.46 -4.97 -40.68
CA PRO A 54 5.94 -5.39 -42.01
C PRO A 54 4.92 -5.16 -43.14
N ASN A 55 3.62 -5.07 -42.83
CA ASN A 55 2.57 -4.87 -43.83
C ASN A 55 2.32 -3.38 -44.15
N GLY A 56 2.69 -2.46 -43.25
CA GLY A 56 2.62 -1.02 -43.52
C GLY A 56 3.55 -0.58 -44.67
N GLU A 57 4.62 -1.34 -44.95
CA GLU A 57 5.54 -1.07 -46.07
C GLU A 57 4.86 -1.14 -47.46
N TYR A 58 3.67 -1.76 -47.55
CA TYR A 58 2.88 -1.85 -48.78
C TYR A 58 1.99 -0.62 -49.03
N VAL A 59 1.94 0.33 -48.10
CA VAL A 59 1.20 1.59 -48.22
C VAL A 59 2.12 2.70 -48.75
N ASP A 60 1.79 3.27 -49.90
CA ASP A 60 2.49 4.41 -50.50
C ASP A 60 1.65 5.68 -50.36
N GLY A 61 2.16 6.65 -49.61
CA GLY A 61 1.54 7.96 -49.36
C GLY A 61 1.06 8.17 -47.91
N GLY A 62 0.27 9.24 -47.72
CA GLY A 62 -0.36 9.62 -46.46
C GLY A 62 -1.25 10.85 -46.65
N GLY A 63 -2.23 11.08 -45.77
CA GLY A 63 -3.21 12.16 -45.87
C GLY A 63 -4.64 11.65 -46.17
N ASP A 64 -5.36 12.27 -47.09
CA ASP A 64 -6.76 11.93 -47.46
C ASP A 64 -6.87 10.77 -48.48
N ARG A 65 -5.72 10.32 -49.00
CA ARG A 65 -5.63 9.22 -49.97
C ARG A 65 -4.29 8.50 -49.89
N VAL A 66 -4.33 7.17 -49.88
CA VAL A 66 -3.15 6.30 -49.98
C VAL A 66 -3.32 5.24 -51.07
N ALA A 67 -2.22 4.65 -51.52
CA ALA A 67 -2.24 3.51 -52.43
C ALA A 67 -1.65 2.28 -51.72
N VAL A 68 -2.39 1.17 -51.70
CA VAL A 68 -1.94 -0.10 -51.13
C VAL A 68 -1.55 -1.04 -52.26
N ALA A 69 -0.30 -1.50 -52.27
CA ALA A 69 0.20 -2.44 -53.26
C ALA A 69 -0.12 -3.89 -52.85
N LEU A 70 -0.95 -4.58 -53.65
CA LEU A 70 -1.28 -5.99 -53.42
C LEU A 70 -0.26 -6.89 -54.13
N GLY A 71 0.92 -7.02 -53.52
CA GLY A 71 2.04 -7.86 -53.99
C GLY A 71 3.32 -7.08 -54.29
N ASP A 72 4.40 -7.80 -54.63
CA ASP A 72 5.69 -7.19 -54.96
C ASP A 72 5.85 -6.92 -56.47
N ALA A 73 6.92 -6.21 -56.86
CA ALA A 73 7.18 -5.84 -58.26
C ALA A 73 7.43 -7.04 -59.21
N GLN A 74 7.51 -8.28 -58.70
CA GLN A 74 7.79 -9.50 -59.46
C GLN A 74 6.65 -10.54 -59.39
N ALA A 75 5.77 -10.49 -58.38
CA ALA A 75 4.64 -11.38 -58.17
C ALA A 75 3.42 -10.63 -57.62
N GLY A 76 2.34 -10.57 -58.41
CA GLY A 76 1.03 -10.12 -57.93
C GLY A 76 0.26 -11.24 -57.24
N LEU A 77 -0.98 -10.95 -56.82
CA LEU A 77 -1.90 -11.97 -56.31
C LEU A 77 -2.06 -13.13 -57.30
N THR A 78 -2.01 -14.36 -56.79
CA THR A 78 -2.15 -15.61 -57.56
C THR A 78 -3.63 -15.91 -57.74
N GLU A 79 -4.07 -16.18 -58.98
CA GLU A 79 -5.46 -16.58 -59.27
C GLU A 79 -5.88 -17.81 -58.44
N GLY A 80 -7.05 -17.72 -57.79
CA GLY A 80 -7.59 -18.80 -56.97
C GLY A 80 -7.02 -18.87 -55.54
N ALA A 81 -6.44 -17.80 -55.03
CA ALA A 81 -5.91 -17.71 -53.67
C ALA A 81 -6.59 -16.59 -52.86
N THR A 82 -6.60 -16.80 -51.55
CA THR A 82 -7.05 -15.84 -50.53
C THR A 82 -5.84 -15.26 -49.80
N TYR A 83 -5.88 -13.96 -49.53
CA TYR A 83 -4.82 -13.21 -48.88
C TYR A 83 -5.39 -12.36 -47.74
N GLU A 84 -4.64 -12.31 -46.65
CA GLU A 84 -4.94 -11.52 -45.46
C GLU A 84 -3.69 -10.68 -45.14
N PHE A 85 -3.87 -9.36 -45.07
CA PHE A 85 -2.82 -8.41 -44.76
C PHE A 85 -3.21 -7.64 -43.50
N ASP A 86 -2.92 -8.21 -42.34
CA ASP A 86 -3.23 -7.58 -41.05
C ASP A 86 -2.45 -6.29 -40.87
N ARG A 87 -3.07 -5.31 -40.18
CA ARG A 87 -2.44 -4.05 -39.76
C ARG A 87 -1.65 -3.40 -40.89
N THR A 88 -2.33 -3.10 -41.99
CA THR A 88 -1.74 -2.47 -43.18
C THR A 88 -1.86 -0.95 -43.13
N LEU A 89 -3.02 -0.42 -42.74
CA LEU A 89 -3.34 1.01 -42.78
C LEU A 89 -3.83 1.48 -41.42
N ARG A 90 -3.29 2.59 -40.88
CA ARG A 90 -3.78 3.26 -39.68
C ARG A 90 -4.65 4.45 -40.06
N VAL A 91 -5.80 4.59 -39.41
CA VAL A 91 -6.76 5.68 -39.59
C VAL A 91 -6.90 6.43 -38.27
N GLY A 92 -6.36 7.65 -38.16
CA GLY A 92 -6.42 8.43 -36.91
C GLY A 92 -7.48 9.54 -36.96
N ASN A 93 -8.25 9.71 -35.87
CA ASN A 93 -9.17 10.82 -35.70
C ASN A 93 -8.46 12.05 -35.09
N GLN A 94 -8.27 13.07 -35.91
CA GLN A 94 -7.69 14.37 -35.56
C GLN A 94 -8.76 15.45 -35.33
N GLY A 95 -10.03 15.04 -35.22
CA GLY A 95 -11.17 15.91 -34.93
C GLY A 95 -11.26 16.33 -33.47
N THR A 96 -12.32 17.06 -33.13
CA THR A 96 -12.65 17.50 -31.76
C THR A 96 -13.88 16.78 -31.20
N GLN A 97 -14.30 15.70 -31.84
CA GLN A 97 -15.40 14.83 -31.44
C GLN A 97 -15.14 13.40 -31.97
N PRO A 98 -15.70 12.36 -31.35
CA PRO A 98 -15.69 11.01 -31.90
C PRO A 98 -16.34 10.94 -33.28
N VAL A 99 -15.91 9.96 -34.10
CA VAL A 99 -16.50 9.73 -35.43
C VAL A 99 -16.64 8.24 -35.72
N TYR A 100 -17.75 7.85 -36.35
CA TYR A 100 -17.96 6.53 -36.92
C TYR A 100 -17.29 6.40 -38.28
N VAL A 101 -16.43 5.41 -38.43
CA VAL A 101 -15.66 5.12 -39.64
C VAL A 101 -16.14 3.81 -40.28
N TRP A 102 -16.44 3.83 -41.58
CA TRP A 102 -16.75 2.61 -42.33
C TRP A 102 -16.20 2.64 -43.75
N ALA A 103 -16.07 1.47 -44.38
CA ALA A 103 -15.52 1.37 -45.73
C ALA A 103 -16.55 0.97 -46.79
N GLU A 104 -16.39 1.50 -48.00
CA GLU A 104 -17.16 1.14 -49.18
C GLU A 104 -16.23 0.78 -50.34
N LEU A 105 -16.39 -0.42 -50.90
CA LEU A 105 -15.65 -0.86 -52.08
C LEU A 105 -16.33 -0.38 -53.37
N SER A 106 -15.56 0.32 -54.21
CA SER A 106 -15.88 0.57 -55.61
C SER A 106 -14.91 -0.19 -56.52
N SER A 107 -15.38 -1.30 -57.12
CA SER A 107 -14.56 -2.12 -58.00
C SER A 107 -15.38 -2.72 -59.15
N ALA A 108 -14.76 -2.85 -60.32
CA ALA A 108 -15.30 -3.63 -61.44
C ALA A 108 -14.76 -5.07 -61.47
N ALA A 109 -13.74 -5.36 -60.65
CA ALA A 109 -13.01 -6.63 -60.64
C ALA A 109 -13.33 -7.49 -59.40
N PHE A 110 -13.65 -6.86 -58.27
CA PHE A 110 -13.91 -7.52 -56.99
C PHE A 110 -15.35 -7.24 -56.55
N ALA A 111 -16.05 -8.24 -56.03
CA ALA A 111 -17.25 -8.04 -55.23
C ALA A 111 -16.86 -7.63 -53.79
N GLY A 112 -17.84 -7.16 -53.01
CA GLY A 112 -17.60 -6.65 -51.64
C GLY A 112 -17.13 -7.72 -50.65
N ASP A 113 -17.39 -8.99 -50.94
CA ASP A 113 -16.92 -10.18 -50.23
C ASP A 113 -15.58 -10.71 -50.78
N ASP A 114 -15.16 -10.28 -51.97
CA ASP A 114 -13.87 -10.66 -52.56
C ASP A 114 -12.73 -9.67 -52.19
N LEU A 115 -13.04 -8.44 -51.76
CA LEU A 115 -12.05 -7.44 -51.32
C LEU A 115 -12.67 -6.46 -50.32
N TYR A 116 -12.18 -6.46 -49.10
CA TYR A 116 -12.63 -5.51 -48.07
C TYR A 116 -11.53 -5.21 -47.05
N VAL A 117 -11.77 -4.19 -46.24
CA VAL A 117 -10.96 -3.91 -45.05
C VAL A 117 -11.68 -4.40 -43.80
N TYR A 118 -10.94 -4.80 -42.79
CA TYR A 118 -11.46 -5.32 -41.53
C TYR A 118 -10.67 -4.79 -40.34
N ARG A 119 -11.27 -4.87 -39.14
CA ARG A 119 -10.64 -4.62 -37.84
C ARG A 119 -10.52 -5.95 -37.10
N GLY A 120 -9.36 -6.25 -36.53
CA GLY A 120 -9.13 -7.48 -35.76
C GLY A 120 -9.20 -8.76 -36.60
N GLU A 121 -10.41 -9.24 -36.87
CA GLU A 121 -10.67 -10.52 -37.55
C GLU A 121 -11.15 -10.37 -38.99
N THR A 122 -10.64 -11.22 -39.88
CA THR A 122 -10.94 -11.17 -41.32
C THR A 122 -12.40 -11.52 -41.65
N GLY A 123 -13.17 -12.08 -40.71
CA GLY A 123 -14.57 -12.46 -40.89
C GLY A 123 -15.57 -11.28 -40.86
N THR A 124 -15.15 -10.10 -40.42
CA THR A 124 -16.03 -8.96 -40.16
C THR A 124 -15.61 -7.74 -40.99
N PRO A 125 -16.15 -7.56 -42.22
CA PRO A 125 -15.82 -6.41 -43.04
C PRO A 125 -16.23 -5.10 -42.37
N LEU A 126 -15.34 -4.12 -42.35
CA LEU A 126 -15.66 -2.76 -41.92
C LEU A 126 -16.53 -2.09 -43.01
N ASN A 127 -17.83 -1.96 -42.75
CA ASN A 127 -18.81 -1.44 -43.71
C ASN A 127 -19.92 -0.68 -42.96
N ALA A 128 -20.89 -0.09 -43.65
CA ALA A 128 -21.90 0.75 -42.98
C ALA A 128 -22.73 0.02 -41.90
N ALA A 129 -22.86 -1.31 -41.95
CA ALA A 129 -23.49 -2.10 -40.89
C ALA A 129 -22.56 -2.38 -39.70
N ASN A 130 -21.25 -2.33 -39.92
CA ASN A 130 -20.20 -2.61 -38.93
C ASN A 130 -19.26 -1.39 -38.87
N ALA A 131 -19.81 -0.20 -38.64
CA ALA A 131 -19.01 1.02 -38.52
C ALA A 131 -18.24 1.00 -37.20
N ALA A 132 -17.04 1.56 -37.17
CA ALA A 132 -16.20 1.63 -35.97
C ALA A 132 -16.13 3.06 -35.46
N GLU A 133 -16.48 3.30 -34.20
CA GLU A 133 -16.24 4.59 -33.57
C GLU A 133 -14.74 4.77 -33.31
N VAL A 134 -14.25 5.98 -33.51
CA VAL A 134 -12.87 6.37 -33.21
C VAL A 134 -12.92 7.65 -32.39
N GLY A 135 -12.57 7.55 -31.10
CA GLY A 135 -12.50 8.68 -30.17
C GLY A 135 -11.52 9.78 -30.60
N ILE A 136 -11.56 10.92 -29.92
CA ILE A 136 -10.70 12.08 -30.19
C ILE A 136 -9.23 11.69 -29.97
N GLY A 137 -8.36 11.89 -30.96
CA GLY A 137 -6.96 11.48 -30.88
C GLY A 137 -6.74 9.96 -31.02
N GLY A 138 -7.82 9.18 -31.04
CA GLY A 138 -7.81 7.73 -31.24
C GLY A 138 -7.46 7.32 -32.67
N SER A 139 -7.23 6.02 -32.87
CA SER A 139 -6.88 5.49 -34.19
C SER A 139 -7.29 4.03 -34.38
N LEU A 140 -7.58 3.68 -35.63
CA LEU A 140 -7.99 2.35 -36.06
C LEU A 140 -6.96 1.74 -37.01
N ASP A 141 -6.43 0.56 -36.67
CA ASP A 141 -5.56 -0.22 -37.57
C ASP A 141 -6.39 -1.18 -38.41
N LEU A 142 -6.27 -1.08 -39.73
CA LEU A 142 -7.05 -1.83 -40.72
C LEU A 142 -6.21 -2.88 -41.45
N GLY A 143 -6.76 -4.09 -41.55
CA GLY A 143 -6.28 -5.14 -42.43
C GLY A 143 -7.00 -5.17 -43.77
N PHE A 144 -6.44 -5.88 -44.76
CA PHE A 144 -7.07 -6.10 -46.07
C PHE A 144 -7.27 -7.59 -46.33
N PHE A 145 -8.50 -7.97 -46.67
CA PHE A 145 -8.84 -9.31 -47.15
C PHE A 145 -8.99 -9.27 -48.67
N VAL A 146 -8.42 -10.26 -49.36
CA VAL A 146 -8.55 -10.38 -50.82
C VAL A 146 -8.74 -11.84 -51.24
N ASP A 147 -9.87 -12.15 -51.87
CA ASP A 147 -10.12 -13.42 -52.56
C ASP A 147 -10.06 -13.23 -54.09
N THR A 148 -9.20 -14.02 -54.73
CA THR A 148 -9.03 -14.01 -56.20
C THR A 148 -9.68 -15.21 -56.88
N GLY A 149 -10.49 -15.99 -56.18
CA GLY A 149 -11.20 -17.17 -56.67
C GLY A 149 -12.06 -16.94 -57.90
N ASN A 150 -12.62 -15.73 -58.01
CA ASN A 150 -13.56 -15.35 -59.07
C ASN A 150 -13.06 -14.21 -59.97
N VAL A 151 -11.78 -13.82 -59.85
CA VAL A 151 -11.24 -12.58 -60.45
C VAL A 151 -10.14 -12.89 -61.47
N ASP A 152 -10.24 -12.29 -62.66
CA ASP A 152 -9.18 -12.33 -63.68
C ASP A 152 -8.04 -11.37 -63.27
N THR A 153 -6.90 -11.91 -62.84
CA THR A 153 -5.81 -11.19 -62.11
C THR A 153 -4.89 -10.32 -62.98
N ASP A 154 -5.27 -10.08 -64.23
CA ASP A 154 -4.43 -9.38 -65.21
C ASP A 154 -4.42 -7.85 -65.07
N THR A 155 -5.43 -7.19 -64.45
CA THR A 155 -5.42 -5.75 -64.05
C THR A 155 -6.59 -5.42 -63.11
N TYR A 156 -6.33 -4.76 -61.97
CA TYR A 156 -7.39 -4.25 -61.09
C TYR A 156 -6.98 -2.90 -60.44
N ASN A 157 -7.92 -1.94 -60.39
CA ASN A 157 -7.78 -0.65 -59.71
C ASN A 157 -9.01 -0.38 -58.83
N PRO A 158 -9.28 -1.22 -57.82
CA PRO A 158 -10.37 -0.98 -56.87
C PRO A 158 -10.10 0.30 -56.07
N THR A 159 -11.17 0.98 -55.68
CA THR A 159 -11.12 2.09 -54.72
C THR A 159 -11.91 1.70 -53.49
N ILE A 160 -11.29 1.76 -52.32
CA ILE A 160 -11.98 1.69 -51.03
C ILE A 160 -12.15 3.11 -50.52
N THR A 161 -13.38 3.48 -50.20
CA THR A 161 -13.70 4.79 -49.65
C THR A 161 -13.99 4.63 -48.17
N LEU A 162 -13.21 5.29 -47.32
CA LEU A 162 -13.48 5.41 -45.89
C LEU A 162 -14.39 6.62 -45.69
N HIS A 163 -15.53 6.38 -45.07
CA HIS A 163 -16.48 7.42 -44.68
C HIS A 163 -16.33 7.70 -43.19
N ALA A 164 -16.61 8.93 -42.78
CA ALA A 164 -16.61 9.36 -41.39
C ALA A 164 -17.87 10.20 -41.10
N SER A 165 -18.51 9.98 -39.96
CA SER A 165 -19.72 10.72 -39.55
C SER A 165 -19.79 10.82 -38.03
N ASP A 166 -20.41 11.88 -37.52
CA ASP A 166 -20.72 12.06 -36.09
C ASP A 166 -21.92 11.21 -35.63
N GLU A 167 -22.72 10.72 -36.57
CA GLU A 167 -23.78 9.74 -36.34
C GLU A 167 -23.52 8.44 -37.13
N PRO A 168 -23.89 7.26 -36.61
CA PRO A 168 -23.72 6.01 -37.34
C PRO A 168 -24.59 5.99 -38.61
N PRO A 169 -24.08 5.45 -39.73
CA PRO A 169 -24.68 5.62 -41.06
C PRO A 169 -26.09 5.01 -41.23
N ASN A 170 -26.56 4.20 -40.29
CA ASN A 170 -27.88 3.57 -40.31
C ASN A 170 -28.88 4.13 -39.28
N GLY A 171 -28.62 5.29 -38.66
CA GLY A 171 -29.59 6.12 -37.91
C GLY A 171 -30.85 5.40 -37.39
N GLY A 172 -30.70 4.63 -36.31
CA GLY A 172 -31.79 3.95 -35.61
C GLY A 172 -31.43 2.54 -35.18
N GLU A 173 -31.53 2.30 -33.86
CA GLU A 173 -31.65 1.02 -33.14
C GLU A 173 -31.04 -0.20 -33.81
N ASP A 174 -29.93 -0.69 -33.25
CA ASP A 174 -29.38 -1.99 -33.59
C ASP A 174 -30.40 -3.10 -33.24
N PRO A 175 -31.00 -3.80 -34.22
CA PRO A 175 -31.99 -4.84 -33.95
C PRO A 175 -31.34 -6.20 -33.66
N GLU A 176 -30.01 -6.31 -33.71
CA GLU A 176 -29.24 -7.51 -33.37
C GLU A 176 -27.87 -7.13 -32.77
N ALA A 177 -27.87 -6.44 -31.62
CA ALA A 177 -26.70 -6.50 -30.74
C ALA A 177 -26.42 -7.99 -30.47
N PRO A 178 -25.27 -8.55 -30.90
CA PRO A 178 -24.79 -9.77 -30.30
C PRO A 178 -24.58 -9.48 -28.80
N PRO A 179 -24.81 -10.44 -27.88
CA PRO A 179 -24.20 -10.29 -26.57
C PRO A 179 -22.67 -10.21 -26.77
N ASP A 180 -21.98 -9.51 -25.90
CA ASP A 180 -20.51 -9.44 -25.81
C ASP A 180 -19.81 -8.33 -26.64
N ASP A 181 -20.20 -7.06 -26.51
CA ASP A 181 -19.18 -5.98 -26.54
C ASP A 181 -18.87 -5.64 -25.06
N PRO A 182 -17.59 -5.72 -24.61
CA PRO A 182 -17.21 -5.32 -23.27
C PRO A 182 -17.51 -3.83 -23.08
N VAL A 183 -17.98 -3.46 -21.88
CA VAL A 183 -18.19 -2.06 -21.49
C VAL A 183 -16.92 -1.26 -21.81
N GLU A 184 -17.01 -0.23 -22.67
CA GLU A 184 -15.81 0.50 -23.16
C GLU A 184 -15.07 1.24 -22.03
N ASP A 185 -15.80 1.61 -20.97
CA ASP A 185 -15.29 2.23 -19.74
C ASP A 185 -16.19 1.78 -18.58
N PRO A 186 -15.90 0.61 -17.96
CA PRO A 186 -16.71 0.15 -16.84
C PRO A 186 -16.41 0.96 -15.58
N ILE A 187 -17.35 1.01 -14.64
CA ILE A 187 -17.08 1.46 -13.28
C ILE A 187 -15.87 0.67 -12.72
N PRO A 188 -15.00 1.29 -11.91
CA PRO A 188 -13.73 0.67 -11.52
C PRO A 188 -13.93 -0.56 -10.62
N ALA A 189 -14.64 -0.37 -9.52
CA ALA A 189 -15.02 -1.35 -8.52
C ALA A 189 -16.23 -0.83 -7.74
N VAL A 190 -16.83 -1.66 -6.88
CA VAL A 190 -17.78 -1.22 -5.86
C VAL A 190 -17.24 -1.50 -4.47
N GLN A 191 -17.47 -0.56 -3.55
CA GLN A 191 -17.21 -0.69 -2.13
C GLN A 191 -18.38 -1.40 -1.44
N LEU A 192 -18.09 -2.37 -0.58
CA LEU A 192 -19.08 -3.22 0.07
C LEU A 192 -18.99 -3.11 1.60
N ASP A 193 -19.45 -1.99 2.15
CA ASP A 193 -19.49 -1.81 3.62
C ASP A 193 -20.61 -2.65 4.25
N SER A 194 -20.27 -3.43 5.28
CA SER A 194 -21.21 -4.16 6.12
C SER A 194 -22.13 -5.08 5.31
N VAL A 195 -21.56 -5.76 4.33
CA VAL A 195 -22.31 -6.62 3.41
C VAL A 195 -22.44 -8.06 3.91
N SER A 196 -23.58 -8.65 3.57
CA SER A 196 -23.79 -10.10 3.60
C SER A 196 -23.62 -10.71 2.21
N SER A 197 -24.06 -11.95 2.03
CA SER A 197 -24.20 -12.64 0.75
C SER A 197 -25.66 -12.91 0.42
N LEU A 198 -25.94 -13.23 -0.84
CA LEU A 198 -27.25 -13.68 -1.28
C LEU A 198 -27.33 -15.22 -1.27
N LEU A 199 -28.54 -15.76 -1.21
CA LEU A 199 -28.88 -17.18 -1.27
C LEU A 199 -29.99 -17.38 -2.29
N ASP A 200 -30.24 -18.61 -2.74
CA ASP A 200 -31.37 -18.94 -3.59
C ASP A 200 -32.71 -18.89 -2.80
N ALA A 201 -33.83 -18.98 -3.51
CA ALA A 201 -35.16 -18.98 -2.90
C ALA A 201 -35.41 -20.14 -1.90
N ASN A 202 -34.53 -21.15 -1.86
CA ASN A 202 -34.55 -22.25 -0.90
C ASN A 202 -33.55 -22.07 0.27
N GLN A 203 -32.91 -20.89 0.38
CA GLN A 203 -31.86 -20.58 1.35
C GLN A 203 -30.63 -21.49 1.20
N GLN A 204 -30.21 -21.75 -0.03
CA GLN A 204 -28.97 -22.45 -0.38
C GLN A 204 -28.04 -21.51 -1.16
N PRO A 205 -26.75 -21.84 -1.37
CA PRO A 205 -25.87 -21.00 -2.19
C PRO A 205 -26.47 -20.69 -3.56
N LEU A 206 -26.58 -19.39 -3.89
CA LEU A 206 -26.99 -18.84 -5.17
C LEU A 206 -25.80 -18.85 -6.12
N THR A 207 -25.92 -19.56 -7.23
CA THR A 207 -24.86 -19.77 -8.24
C THR A 207 -25.42 -19.60 -9.66
N ASP A 208 -26.52 -18.85 -9.77
CA ASP A 208 -27.24 -18.64 -11.02
C ASP A 208 -26.83 -17.28 -11.61
N ASP A 209 -25.89 -17.33 -12.56
CA ASP A 209 -25.31 -16.14 -13.20
C ASP A 209 -26.40 -15.26 -13.86
N ASP A 210 -27.48 -15.87 -14.38
CA ASP A 210 -28.62 -15.18 -14.99
C ASP A 210 -29.32 -14.17 -14.03
N THR A 211 -29.07 -14.27 -12.72
CA THR A 211 -29.65 -13.37 -11.69
C THR A 211 -28.60 -12.50 -11.01
N VAL A 212 -27.34 -12.93 -10.93
CA VAL A 212 -26.32 -12.25 -10.12
C VAL A 212 -25.56 -11.23 -10.96
N ALA A 213 -25.60 -9.97 -10.53
CA ALA A 213 -24.91 -8.87 -11.18
C ALA A 213 -23.47 -8.71 -10.64
N ILE A 214 -23.28 -8.81 -9.33
CA ILE A 214 -21.97 -8.60 -8.68
C ILE A 214 -21.65 -9.75 -7.74
N TRP A 215 -20.41 -10.21 -7.83
CA TRP A 215 -19.79 -11.18 -6.93
C TRP A 215 -18.72 -10.49 -6.07
N ALA A 216 -18.43 -11.01 -4.88
CA ALA A 216 -17.23 -10.65 -4.14
C ALA A 216 -15.98 -11.20 -4.86
N GLU A 217 -14.80 -10.66 -4.53
CA GLU A 217 -13.53 -11.22 -5.02
C GLU A 217 -13.31 -12.65 -4.48
N PRO A 218 -12.59 -13.53 -5.21
CA PRO A 218 -12.38 -14.92 -4.79
C PRO A 218 -11.65 -15.11 -3.44
N THR A 219 -11.00 -14.05 -2.96
CA THR A 219 -10.31 -13.96 -1.67
C THR A 219 -11.26 -13.74 -0.49
N ALA A 220 -12.49 -13.32 -0.77
CA ALA A 220 -13.49 -13.02 0.24
C ALA A 220 -13.98 -14.29 0.96
N ALA A 221 -14.28 -14.14 2.25
CA ALA A 221 -14.75 -15.21 3.11
C ALA A 221 -16.05 -14.82 3.84
N ILE A 222 -16.91 -15.82 4.06
CA ILE A 222 -18.13 -15.68 4.88
C ILE A 222 -17.78 -15.93 6.35
N GLN A 223 -18.17 -15.00 7.22
CA GLN A 223 -18.15 -15.13 8.67
C GLN A 223 -19.56 -15.14 9.26
N ASP A 224 -19.74 -15.95 10.30
CA ASP A 224 -20.91 -15.99 11.18
C ASP A 224 -20.56 -15.11 12.39
N SER A 225 -20.79 -13.80 12.26
CA SER A 225 -20.20 -12.80 13.15
C SER A 225 -20.93 -12.69 14.49
N ASP A 226 -22.21 -13.07 14.54
CA ASP A 226 -22.96 -13.16 15.79
C ASP A 226 -22.77 -14.53 16.52
N GLY A 227 -22.27 -15.54 15.79
CA GLY A 227 -21.96 -16.87 16.30
C GLY A 227 -23.18 -17.73 16.65
N ASN A 228 -24.35 -17.40 16.09
CA ASN A 228 -25.60 -18.10 16.35
C ASN A 228 -25.70 -19.40 15.50
N GLY A 229 -24.97 -19.49 14.39
CA GLY A 229 -24.84 -20.68 13.55
C GLY A 229 -25.89 -20.84 12.45
N ASP A 230 -26.52 -19.75 11.99
CA ASP A 230 -27.46 -19.74 10.85
C ASP A 230 -26.89 -19.17 9.54
N ALA A 231 -25.67 -18.64 9.56
CA ALA A 231 -24.90 -18.34 8.36
C ALA A 231 -24.75 -19.55 7.42
N VAL A 232 -25.09 -19.35 6.14
CA VAL A 232 -24.90 -20.36 5.10
C VAL A 232 -23.56 -20.12 4.38
N SER A 233 -22.62 -21.05 4.52
CA SER A 233 -21.33 -20.98 3.82
C SER A 233 -21.46 -21.35 2.32
N TYR A 234 -20.58 -20.77 1.52
CA TYR A 234 -20.38 -21.13 0.11
C TYR A 234 -19.28 -22.20 -0.03
N PRO A 235 -19.34 -23.05 -1.08
CA PRO A 235 -18.20 -23.91 -1.45
C PRO A 235 -16.96 -23.09 -1.84
N ASP A 236 -15.77 -23.61 -1.54
CA ASP A 236 -14.47 -22.97 -1.86
C ASP A 236 -14.26 -22.64 -3.36
N ASP A 237 -15.05 -23.24 -4.26
CA ASP A 237 -14.98 -23.04 -5.71
C ASP A 237 -16.15 -22.24 -6.29
N ALA A 238 -16.97 -21.61 -5.44
CA ALA A 238 -18.10 -20.79 -5.83
C ALA A 238 -17.95 -19.35 -5.34
N ASP A 239 -18.11 -18.40 -6.25
CA ASP A 239 -18.09 -16.99 -5.92
C ASP A 239 -19.29 -16.60 -5.05
N ILE A 240 -19.11 -15.56 -4.23
CA ILE A 240 -20.12 -15.11 -3.25
C ILE A 240 -20.92 -13.94 -3.84
N PRO A 241 -22.25 -14.08 -4.06
CA PRO A 241 -23.06 -13.04 -4.70
C PRO A 241 -23.42 -11.92 -3.72
N VAL A 242 -23.28 -10.66 -4.16
CA VAL A 242 -23.56 -9.45 -3.36
C VAL A 242 -24.64 -8.54 -3.96
N ALA A 243 -24.90 -8.66 -5.27
CA ALA A 243 -26.04 -8.00 -5.91
C ALA A 243 -26.73 -8.93 -6.90
N ALA A 244 -28.07 -8.97 -6.88
CA ALA A 244 -28.89 -9.77 -7.77
C ALA A 244 -30.10 -8.99 -8.29
N VAL A 245 -30.49 -9.28 -9.53
CA VAL A 245 -31.66 -8.69 -10.20
C VAL A 245 -32.57 -9.81 -10.71
N ASP A 246 -33.78 -9.89 -10.16
CA ASP A 246 -34.83 -10.83 -10.59
C ASP A 246 -36.05 -10.06 -11.12
N GLY A 247 -35.99 -9.71 -12.40
CA GLY A 247 -37.00 -8.86 -13.04
C GLY A 247 -37.08 -7.49 -12.37
N ASP A 248 -38.25 -7.16 -11.81
CA ASP A 248 -38.50 -5.86 -11.16
C ASP A 248 -38.13 -5.85 -9.66
N VAL A 249 -37.37 -6.85 -9.19
CA VAL A 249 -36.91 -6.95 -7.79
C VAL A 249 -35.40 -7.05 -7.75
N VAL A 250 -34.77 -6.07 -7.09
CA VAL A 250 -33.32 -5.95 -6.96
C VAL A 250 -32.92 -6.19 -5.51
N GLY A 251 -31.95 -7.06 -5.28
CA GLY A 251 -31.37 -7.36 -3.97
C GLY A 251 -29.91 -6.96 -3.93
N ILE A 252 -29.56 -6.09 -3.00
CA ILE A 252 -28.19 -5.60 -2.80
C ILE A 252 -27.82 -5.83 -1.34
N THR A 253 -26.66 -6.41 -1.08
CA THR A 253 -26.17 -6.55 0.29
C THR A 253 -25.49 -5.25 0.71
N GLY A 254 -25.67 -4.87 1.97
CA GLY A 254 -25.22 -3.59 2.54
C GLY A 254 -26.09 -2.39 2.20
N PRO A 255 -25.80 -1.22 2.82
CA PRO A 255 -26.44 0.04 2.46
C PRO A 255 -26.02 0.51 1.06
N PHE A 256 -24.87 0.07 0.54
CA PHE A 256 -24.37 0.25 -0.84
C PHE A 256 -24.08 1.69 -1.30
N VAL A 257 -24.92 2.68 -0.96
CA VAL A 257 -24.70 4.12 -1.28
C VAL A 257 -24.99 5.07 -0.10
N PRO A 258 -24.62 4.74 1.16
CA PRO A 258 -24.64 5.77 2.21
C PRO A 258 -23.73 6.94 1.81
N THR A 259 -23.96 8.11 2.41
CA THR A 259 -23.19 9.34 2.10
C THR A 259 -21.70 9.20 2.46
N THR A 260 -21.35 8.20 3.26
CA THR A 260 -19.97 7.81 3.58
C THR A 260 -19.28 6.97 2.50
N THR A 261 -19.98 6.52 1.46
CA THR A 261 -19.37 5.78 0.34
C THR A 261 -18.39 6.66 -0.43
N GLN A 262 -17.25 6.08 -0.79
CA GLN A 262 -16.17 6.74 -1.55
C GLN A 262 -16.48 6.77 -3.05
N PHE A 263 -17.54 7.47 -3.45
CA PHE A 263 -18.05 7.47 -4.83
C PHE A 263 -17.02 7.86 -5.92
N GLY A 264 -16.03 8.71 -5.57
CA GLY A 264 -14.98 9.09 -6.53
C GLY A 264 -14.00 7.96 -6.86
N ASP A 265 -13.87 6.98 -5.97
CA ASP A 265 -12.94 5.86 -6.11
C ASP A 265 -13.68 4.57 -6.53
N TYR A 266 -14.98 4.49 -6.25
CA TYR A 266 -15.84 3.33 -6.54
C TYR A 266 -17.15 3.76 -7.18
N GLY A 267 -17.59 3.05 -8.22
CA GLY A 267 -18.81 3.41 -8.96
C GLY A 267 -20.10 2.87 -8.34
N ASN A 268 -20.25 2.91 -7.02
CA ASN A 268 -21.46 2.44 -6.33
C ASN A 268 -22.72 3.23 -6.76
N GLU A 269 -22.60 4.55 -6.83
CA GLU A 269 -23.65 5.43 -7.33
C GLU A 269 -23.94 5.21 -8.81
N GLU A 270 -22.91 4.96 -9.62
CA GLU A 270 -23.10 4.71 -11.05
C GLU A 270 -23.79 3.37 -11.27
N PHE A 271 -23.38 2.32 -10.57
CA PHE A 271 -24.07 1.03 -10.60
C PHE A 271 -25.55 1.20 -10.26
N LEU A 272 -25.86 1.85 -9.12
CA LEU A 272 -27.24 1.95 -8.67
C LEU A 272 -28.07 2.85 -9.60
N LEU A 273 -27.49 3.93 -10.14
CA LEU A 273 -28.17 4.78 -11.11
C LEU A 273 -28.37 4.05 -12.45
N ASN A 274 -27.42 3.26 -12.92
CA ASN A 274 -27.56 2.46 -14.14
C ASN A 274 -28.69 1.42 -14.01
N VAL A 275 -28.81 0.77 -12.84
CA VAL A 275 -29.94 -0.14 -12.56
C VAL A 275 -31.25 0.63 -12.56
N TYR A 276 -31.29 1.85 -12.01
CA TYR A 276 -32.47 2.71 -12.08
C TYR A 276 -32.80 3.10 -13.53
N ASP A 277 -31.81 3.39 -14.35
CA ASP A 277 -32.01 3.80 -15.74
C ASP A 277 -32.56 2.65 -16.59
N ASP A 278 -32.02 1.45 -16.42
CA ASP A 278 -32.47 0.25 -17.13
C ASP A 278 -33.91 -0.12 -16.75
N LEU A 279 -34.19 -0.20 -15.44
CA LEU A 279 -35.48 -0.68 -14.95
C LEU A 279 -36.59 0.38 -15.00
N LEU A 280 -36.25 1.69 -14.87
CA LEU A 280 -37.24 2.79 -14.85
C LEU A 280 -37.26 3.61 -16.14
N GLY A 281 -36.29 3.42 -17.03
CA GLY A 281 -36.19 4.14 -18.30
C GLY A 281 -35.67 5.59 -18.17
N GLY A 282 -34.79 5.85 -17.20
CA GLY A 282 -34.05 7.11 -17.04
C GLY A 282 -34.79 8.25 -16.34
N SER A 283 -35.93 7.98 -15.72
CA SER A 283 -36.61 8.93 -14.82
C SER A 283 -37.70 8.22 -14.02
N GLY A 284 -38.06 8.74 -12.84
CA GLY A 284 -39.13 8.18 -12.04
C GLY A 284 -39.20 8.76 -10.63
N THR A 285 -40.23 8.35 -9.88
CA THR A 285 -40.38 8.66 -8.46
C THR A 285 -39.94 7.48 -7.61
N VAL A 286 -38.87 7.68 -6.85
CA VAL A 286 -38.32 6.70 -5.90
C VAL A 286 -38.83 7.02 -4.50
N ARG A 287 -39.41 6.03 -3.84
CA ARG A 287 -39.89 6.11 -2.45
C ARG A 287 -38.98 5.30 -1.53
N HIS A 288 -38.29 5.96 -0.61
CA HIS A 288 -37.44 5.32 0.40
C HIS A 288 -38.26 5.08 1.67
N ASP A 289 -38.36 3.83 2.12
CA ASP A 289 -39.08 3.48 3.34
C ASP A 289 -38.34 3.95 4.60
N GLU A 290 -39.00 4.76 5.43
CA GLU A 290 -38.55 5.13 6.77
C GLU A 290 -39.61 4.72 7.83
N GLY A 291 -40.57 3.86 7.42
CA GLY A 291 -41.71 3.43 8.23
C GLY A 291 -41.47 2.21 9.12
N HIS A 292 -40.38 1.45 8.90
CA HIS A 292 -40.14 0.15 9.53
C HIS A 292 -38.79 0.09 10.27
N GLY A 293 -38.38 1.23 10.83
CA GLY A 293 -37.21 1.31 11.71
C GLY A 293 -35.89 1.15 10.99
N GLN A 294 -35.78 1.72 9.80
CA GLN A 294 -34.55 1.79 9.01
C GLN A 294 -33.47 2.55 9.76
N PHE A 295 -32.25 1.99 9.75
CA PHE A 295 -31.05 2.71 10.20
C PHE A 295 -30.55 3.66 9.09
N TYR A 296 -30.45 3.15 7.86
CA TYR A 296 -30.09 3.94 6.68
C TYR A 296 -31.32 4.64 6.12
N THR A 297 -31.34 5.96 6.19
CA THR A 297 -32.52 6.77 5.82
C THR A 297 -32.21 7.70 4.65
N ARG A 298 -33.22 8.36 4.09
CA ARG A 298 -33.01 9.51 3.19
C ARG A 298 -32.85 10.82 3.97
N SER A 299 -33.28 10.84 5.23
CA SER A 299 -33.07 11.95 6.15
C SER A 299 -31.62 11.99 6.67
N PRO A 300 -31.05 13.16 7.04
CA PRO A 300 -29.69 13.23 7.57
C PRO A 300 -29.49 12.35 8.82
N ASN A 301 -28.50 11.47 8.78
CA ASN A 301 -28.16 10.53 9.84
C ASN A 301 -26.65 10.34 9.99
N GLY A 302 -25.89 11.44 10.07
CA GLY A 302 -24.47 11.37 10.42
C GLY A 302 -23.58 10.66 9.39
N GLY A 303 -24.01 10.58 8.13
CA GLY A 303 -23.31 9.85 7.07
C GLY A 303 -24.01 8.55 6.67
N ASP A 304 -24.72 7.92 7.61
CA ASP A 304 -25.53 6.71 7.40
C ASP A 304 -26.88 7.02 6.73
N ASP A 305 -26.84 7.83 5.68
CA ASP A 305 -28.01 8.27 4.92
C ASP A 305 -27.72 8.41 3.43
N PHE A 306 -28.75 8.25 2.60
CA PHE A 306 -28.62 8.23 1.14
C PHE A 306 -28.72 9.65 0.53
N GLN A 307 -28.47 10.74 1.27
CA GLN A 307 -28.71 12.08 0.72
C GLN A 307 -27.82 12.44 -0.46
N ALA A 308 -26.55 12.03 -0.44
CA ALA A 308 -25.63 12.25 -1.55
C ALA A 308 -26.18 11.60 -2.83
N PHE A 309 -26.44 10.29 -2.77
CA PHE A 309 -27.04 9.53 -3.87
C PHE A 309 -28.41 10.06 -4.29
N ALA A 310 -29.31 10.39 -3.35
CA ALA A 310 -30.62 10.94 -3.66
C ALA A 310 -30.52 12.25 -4.45
N SER A 311 -29.57 13.13 -4.06
CA SER A 311 -29.32 14.40 -4.78
C SER A 311 -28.73 14.15 -6.17
N TYR A 312 -27.89 13.11 -6.30
CA TYR A 312 -27.32 12.67 -7.57
C TYR A 312 -28.39 12.12 -8.52
N ALA A 313 -29.23 11.20 -8.05
CA ALA A 313 -30.37 10.67 -8.80
C ALA A 313 -31.35 11.78 -9.20
N GLU A 314 -31.64 12.75 -8.31
CA GLU A 314 -32.47 13.91 -8.63
C GLU A 314 -31.88 14.78 -9.75
N SER A 315 -30.56 14.96 -9.74
CA SER A 315 -29.84 15.67 -10.80
C SER A 315 -29.88 14.92 -12.15
N ASN A 316 -30.02 13.59 -12.09
CA ASN A 316 -30.18 12.69 -13.22
C ASN A 316 -31.64 12.39 -13.60
N GLY A 317 -32.61 13.16 -13.10
CA GLY A 317 -34.00 13.12 -13.59
C GLY A 317 -34.98 12.32 -12.74
N TYR A 318 -34.55 11.84 -11.57
CA TYR A 318 -35.42 11.17 -10.61
C TYR A 318 -36.05 12.16 -9.61
N THR A 319 -37.05 11.68 -8.88
CA THR A 319 -37.57 12.33 -7.67
C THR A 319 -37.36 11.35 -6.53
N TYR A 320 -36.59 11.71 -5.50
CA TYR A 320 -36.19 10.79 -4.45
C TYR A 320 -36.72 11.25 -3.07
N GLU A 321 -37.79 10.62 -2.61
CA GLU A 321 -38.52 11.05 -1.41
C GLU A 321 -38.67 9.94 -0.38
N ALA A 322 -38.52 10.28 0.91
CA ALA A 322 -38.83 9.37 2.01
C ALA A 322 -40.35 9.13 2.14
N THR A 323 -40.74 7.98 2.70
CA THR A 323 -42.11 7.68 3.10
C THR A 323 -42.18 6.86 4.38
N GLU A 324 -43.18 7.13 5.22
CA GLU A 324 -43.50 6.33 6.41
C GLU A 324 -44.70 5.38 6.16
N SER A 325 -45.22 5.32 4.92
CA SER A 325 -46.42 4.52 4.62
C SER A 325 -46.38 3.90 3.23
N VAL A 326 -45.94 2.65 3.17
CA VAL A 326 -45.86 1.83 1.95
C VAL A 326 -47.20 1.83 1.17
N PRO A 327 -48.37 1.50 1.75
CA PRO A 327 -49.57 1.28 0.95
C PRO A 327 -50.15 2.53 0.28
N SER A 328 -49.83 3.72 0.79
CA SER A 328 -50.26 4.99 0.15
C SER A 328 -49.24 5.54 -0.84
N SER A 329 -48.02 5.01 -0.83
CA SER A 329 -46.91 5.50 -1.67
C SER A 329 -46.77 4.72 -2.96
N THR A 330 -47.31 3.49 -3.03
CA THR A 330 -47.33 2.67 -4.25
C THR A 330 -48.20 3.27 -5.37
N ASP A 331 -49.06 4.25 -5.09
CA ASP A 331 -49.95 4.86 -6.09
C ASP A 331 -49.23 5.84 -7.04
N ASP A 332 -48.10 6.40 -6.62
CA ASP A 332 -47.34 7.42 -7.37
C ASP A 332 -45.83 7.18 -7.44
N ALA A 333 -45.34 6.06 -6.89
CA ALA A 333 -43.97 5.60 -7.05
C ALA A 333 -43.78 4.87 -8.39
N ASP A 334 -42.56 4.93 -8.91
CA ASP A 334 -42.05 4.05 -9.96
C ASP A 334 -41.07 3.02 -9.37
N ALA A 335 -40.39 3.38 -8.27
CA ALA A 335 -39.57 2.46 -7.48
C ALA A 335 -39.75 2.62 -5.96
N PHE A 336 -39.48 1.54 -5.23
CA PHE A 336 -39.49 1.49 -3.77
C PHE A 336 -38.16 0.98 -3.24
N VAL A 337 -37.55 1.70 -2.30
CA VAL A 337 -36.27 1.33 -1.65
C VAL A 337 -36.55 0.96 -0.21
N VAL A 338 -36.14 -0.23 0.19
CA VAL A 338 -36.21 -0.72 1.57
C VAL A 338 -34.80 -1.07 2.00
N THR A 339 -34.24 -0.26 2.89
CA THR A 339 -33.04 -0.60 3.66
C THR A 339 -33.44 -1.41 4.89
N THR A 340 -32.52 -2.22 5.41
CA THR A 340 -32.75 -3.23 6.46
C THR A 340 -33.84 -2.84 7.47
N PRO A 341 -35.05 -3.41 7.35
CA PRO A 341 -36.18 -3.05 8.18
C PRO A 341 -36.08 -3.80 9.52
N SER A 342 -35.95 -3.07 10.62
CA SER A 342 -35.96 -3.65 11.96
C SER A 342 -37.37 -4.08 12.43
N GLU A 343 -38.43 -3.57 11.78
CA GLU A 343 -39.81 -3.98 12.00
C GLU A 343 -40.39 -4.74 10.79
N ALA A 344 -41.14 -5.81 11.05
CA ALA A 344 -41.76 -6.62 10.00
C ALA A 344 -42.89 -5.85 9.28
N PHE A 345 -42.97 -6.03 7.95
CA PHE A 345 -44.09 -5.53 7.14
C PHE A 345 -45.38 -6.30 7.50
N THR A 346 -46.50 -5.60 7.53
CA THR A 346 -47.81 -6.26 7.70
C THR A 346 -48.26 -6.96 6.42
N ASP A 347 -49.17 -7.95 6.53
CA ASP A 347 -49.81 -8.59 5.36
C ASP A 347 -50.36 -7.57 4.34
N THR A 348 -50.85 -6.41 4.81
CA THR A 348 -51.39 -5.36 3.92
C THR A 348 -50.30 -4.61 3.17
N GLU A 349 -49.13 -4.44 3.78
CA GLU A 349 -47.97 -3.83 3.13
C GLU A 349 -47.35 -4.81 2.15
N LEU A 350 -47.17 -6.08 2.53
CA LEU A 350 -46.70 -7.13 1.62
C LEU A 350 -47.60 -7.29 0.39
N ASP A 351 -48.92 -7.32 0.58
CA ASP A 351 -49.90 -7.34 -0.52
C ASP A 351 -49.77 -6.09 -1.42
N ALA A 352 -49.47 -4.93 -0.85
CA ALA A 352 -49.33 -3.67 -1.59
C ALA A 352 -48.04 -3.64 -2.44
N VAL A 353 -46.90 -4.03 -1.87
CA VAL A 353 -45.62 -4.10 -2.62
C VAL A 353 -45.69 -5.20 -3.69
N SER A 354 -46.29 -6.35 -3.39
CA SER A 354 -46.51 -7.40 -4.40
C SER A 354 -47.41 -6.93 -5.55
N SER A 355 -48.49 -6.20 -5.25
CA SER A 355 -49.35 -5.62 -6.29
C SER A 355 -48.63 -4.54 -7.11
N PHE A 356 -47.75 -3.78 -6.47
CA PHE A 356 -46.94 -2.75 -7.11
C PHE A 356 -45.97 -3.35 -8.14
N VAL A 357 -45.27 -4.42 -7.78
CA VAL A 357 -44.42 -5.19 -8.71
C VAL A 357 -45.24 -5.82 -9.84
N ASP A 358 -46.40 -6.43 -9.53
CA ASP A 358 -47.31 -6.98 -10.56
C ASP A 358 -47.79 -5.93 -11.59
N ASP A 359 -47.85 -4.65 -11.18
CA ASP A 359 -48.24 -3.52 -12.02
C ASP A 359 -47.03 -2.85 -12.73
N GLY A 360 -45.81 -3.39 -12.56
CA GLY A 360 -44.57 -2.96 -13.22
C GLY A 360 -43.74 -1.94 -12.45
N GLY A 361 -43.97 -1.81 -11.13
CA GLY A 361 -43.12 -1.03 -10.23
C GLY A 361 -41.90 -1.83 -9.76
N VAL A 362 -40.80 -1.14 -9.46
CA VAL A 362 -39.51 -1.78 -9.11
C VAL A 362 -39.23 -1.71 -7.61
N VAL A 363 -38.72 -2.78 -7.01
CA VAL A 363 -38.37 -2.81 -5.58
C VAL A 363 -36.89 -3.11 -5.39
N PHE A 364 -36.21 -2.25 -4.64
CA PHE A 364 -34.83 -2.39 -4.20
C PHE A 364 -34.80 -2.76 -2.73
N LEU A 365 -34.19 -3.90 -2.42
CA LEU A 365 -33.95 -4.40 -1.07
C LEU A 365 -32.46 -4.30 -0.76
N HIS A 366 -32.11 -3.51 0.25
CA HIS A 366 -30.76 -3.36 0.77
C HIS A 366 -30.66 -4.03 2.14
N GLU A 367 -29.78 -5.02 2.29
CA GLU A 367 -29.65 -5.77 3.54
C GLU A 367 -28.22 -5.80 4.08
N GLN A 368 -27.99 -5.17 5.24
CA GLN A 368 -26.71 -5.21 5.94
C GLN A 368 -26.40 -6.60 6.54
N SER A 369 -25.14 -6.83 6.89
CA SER A 369 -24.68 -8.01 7.61
C SER A 369 -25.21 -8.11 9.05
N ASP A 370 -25.04 -9.29 9.62
CA ASP A 370 -25.44 -9.75 10.96
C ASP A 370 -24.55 -9.21 12.11
N TYR A 371 -23.59 -8.33 11.81
CA TYR A 371 -22.62 -7.84 12.79
C TYR A 371 -23.30 -7.23 14.04
N ASN A 372 -22.87 -7.66 15.23
CA ASN A 372 -23.43 -7.29 16.55
C ASN A 372 -24.90 -7.71 16.80
N ASP A 373 -25.33 -8.90 16.35
CA ASP A 373 -26.67 -9.45 16.66
C ASP A 373 -27.80 -8.60 15.99
N PHE A 374 -27.51 -7.87 14.91
CA PHE A 374 -28.53 -7.09 14.18
C PHE A 374 -29.29 -7.98 13.20
N ASP A 375 -30.20 -8.74 13.79
CA ASP A 375 -30.92 -9.88 13.22
C ASP A 375 -32.21 -9.42 12.49
N ALA A 376 -32.07 -8.93 11.25
CA ALA A 376 -33.17 -8.55 10.37
C ALA A 376 -33.25 -9.20 8.96
N PRO A 377 -32.38 -10.13 8.52
CA PRO A 377 -32.53 -10.72 7.18
C PRO A 377 -33.87 -11.44 7.05
N GLY A 378 -34.45 -11.89 8.17
CA GLY A 378 -35.81 -12.44 8.24
C GLY A 378 -36.90 -11.50 7.70
N ASN A 379 -36.85 -10.20 8.00
CA ASN A 379 -37.86 -9.24 7.53
C ASN A 379 -37.69 -8.97 6.03
N SER A 380 -36.47 -8.74 5.57
CA SER A 380 -36.15 -8.57 4.14
C SER A 380 -36.48 -9.83 3.33
N ASN A 381 -36.22 -11.02 3.88
CA ASN A 381 -36.58 -12.29 3.27
C ASN A 381 -38.10 -12.55 3.23
N GLU A 382 -38.89 -12.00 4.17
CA GLU A 382 -40.35 -12.05 4.11
C GLU A 382 -40.88 -11.20 2.95
N ILE A 383 -40.29 -10.02 2.72
CA ILE A 383 -40.59 -9.17 1.56
C ILE A 383 -40.20 -9.89 0.27
N ALA A 384 -38.95 -10.35 0.14
CA ALA A 384 -38.46 -11.08 -1.04
C ALA A 384 -39.34 -12.32 -1.36
N ALA A 385 -39.79 -13.04 -0.32
CA ALA A 385 -40.71 -14.16 -0.49
C ALA A 385 -42.11 -13.74 -0.97
N ALA A 386 -42.65 -12.61 -0.50
CA ALA A 386 -43.92 -12.07 -0.97
C ALA A 386 -43.85 -11.63 -2.44
N LEU A 387 -42.71 -11.10 -2.87
CA LEU A 387 -42.44 -10.70 -4.25
C LEU A 387 -42.06 -11.88 -5.16
N SER A 388 -41.91 -13.08 -4.59
CA SER A 388 -41.47 -14.29 -5.30
C SER A 388 -40.08 -14.18 -5.92
N ALA A 389 -39.20 -13.35 -5.35
CA ALA A 389 -37.82 -13.21 -5.81
C ALA A 389 -37.05 -14.54 -5.74
N SER A 390 -36.14 -14.73 -6.69
CA SER A 390 -35.26 -15.91 -6.81
C SER A 390 -34.14 -15.95 -5.78
N PHE A 391 -33.86 -14.83 -5.11
CA PHE A 391 -32.81 -14.68 -4.10
C PHE A 391 -33.34 -14.43 -2.68
N ARG A 392 -32.50 -14.67 -1.67
CA ARG A 392 -32.69 -14.37 -0.24
C ARG A 392 -31.41 -13.75 0.30
N PHE A 393 -31.49 -13.02 1.40
CA PHE A 393 -30.32 -12.53 2.14
C PHE A 393 -29.84 -13.58 3.13
N ASN A 394 -28.53 -13.82 3.13
CA ASN A 394 -27.86 -14.67 4.11
C ASN A 394 -27.75 -13.94 5.45
N ASP A 395 -27.58 -14.70 6.52
CA ASP A 395 -27.33 -14.18 7.85
C ASP A 395 -25.83 -14.32 8.14
N ALA A 396 -25.05 -13.41 7.56
CA ALA A 396 -23.60 -13.54 7.51
C ALA A 396 -22.93 -12.19 7.23
N GLN A 397 -21.63 -12.10 7.48
CA GLN A 397 -20.76 -11.03 7.06
C GLN A 397 -19.75 -11.53 6.03
N ILE A 398 -19.52 -10.78 4.96
CA ILE A 398 -18.38 -11.01 4.08
C ILE A 398 -17.20 -10.19 4.60
N VAL A 399 -16.01 -10.83 4.65
CA VAL A 399 -14.74 -10.13 4.87
C VAL A 399 -13.76 -10.48 3.76
N ASP A 400 -12.80 -9.60 3.49
CA ASP A 400 -11.70 -9.84 2.57
C ASP A 400 -10.44 -9.14 3.06
N ASN A 401 -9.37 -9.88 3.37
CA ASN A 401 -8.12 -9.29 3.87
C ASN A 401 -7.25 -8.74 2.73
N GLU A 402 -7.50 -9.13 1.49
CA GLU A 402 -6.68 -8.78 0.32
C GLU A 402 -7.32 -7.65 -0.50
N ASN A 403 -8.64 -7.73 -0.74
CA ASN A 403 -9.37 -6.78 -1.58
C ASN A 403 -10.40 -6.00 -0.75
N ASN A 404 -9.95 -4.98 -0.03
CA ASN A 404 -10.80 -4.14 0.82
C ASN A 404 -10.40 -2.66 0.80
N THR A 405 -11.24 -1.80 1.39
CA THR A 405 -11.03 -0.34 1.45
C THR A 405 -10.40 0.10 2.79
N GLY A 406 -9.39 -0.65 3.25
CA GLY A 406 -8.65 -0.38 4.50
C GLY A 406 -9.13 -1.16 5.73
N ALA A 407 -10.20 -1.93 5.62
CA ALA A 407 -10.65 -2.84 6.68
C ALA A 407 -11.27 -4.10 6.09
N PRO A 408 -10.98 -5.31 6.62
CA PRO A 408 -11.47 -6.54 6.01
C PRO A 408 -12.98 -6.64 5.85
N PHE A 409 -13.76 -5.99 6.71
CA PHE A 409 -15.22 -5.98 6.67
C PHE A 409 -15.82 -4.95 5.69
N VAL A 410 -14.98 -4.25 4.93
CA VAL A 410 -15.38 -3.38 3.82
C VAL A 410 -14.69 -3.87 2.53
N PRO A 411 -15.04 -5.06 2.01
CA PRO A 411 -14.48 -5.56 0.77
C PRO A 411 -14.72 -4.58 -0.38
N ALA A 412 -13.83 -4.61 -1.36
CA ALA A 412 -14.04 -4.00 -2.67
C ALA A 412 -14.06 -5.09 -3.72
N THR A 413 -14.89 -4.94 -4.75
CA THR A 413 -14.94 -5.92 -5.84
C THR A 413 -15.11 -5.28 -7.20
N SER A 414 -14.40 -5.84 -8.17
CA SER A 414 -14.58 -5.59 -9.61
C SER A 414 -15.14 -6.82 -10.33
N ASN A 415 -15.51 -7.88 -9.59
CA ASN A 415 -16.03 -9.14 -10.12
C ASN A 415 -17.49 -8.99 -10.59
N PHE A 416 -17.64 -8.31 -11.72
CA PHE A 416 -18.91 -7.96 -12.35
C PHE A 416 -19.34 -9.01 -13.37
N ASN A 417 -20.63 -9.37 -13.37
CA ASN A 417 -21.23 -10.14 -14.45
C ASN A 417 -21.57 -9.23 -15.63
N THR A 418 -20.55 -8.82 -16.39
CA THR A 418 -20.74 -7.98 -17.58
C THR A 418 -21.38 -8.73 -18.74
N ASP A 419 -21.35 -10.06 -18.76
CA ASP A 419 -21.92 -10.86 -19.84
C ASP A 419 -23.46 -10.73 -19.87
N ASP A 420 -24.11 -10.74 -18.70
CA ASP A 420 -25.56 -10.62 -18.58
C ASP A 420 -26.04 -9.21 -18.21
N PHE A 421 -25.18 -8.40 -17.55
CA PHE A 421 -25.56 -7.11 -16.95
C PHE A 421 -24.66 -5.94 -17.37
N ALA A 422 -24.06 -5.97 -18.57
CA ALA A 422 -23.16 -4.92 -19.09
C ALA A 422 -23.62 -3.48 -18.81
N ALA A 423 -24.91 -3.18 -19.02
CA ALA A 423 -25.48 -1.84 -18.85
C ALA A 423 -25.38 -1.31 -17.41
N TYR A 424 -25.25 -2.19 -16.40
CA TYR A 424 -25.16 -1.78 -15.00
C TYR A 424 -23.77 -1.24 -14.64
N PHE A 425 -22.78 -1.52 -15.47
CA PHE A 425 -21.39 -1.18 -15.20
C PHE A 425 -20.87 -0.05 -16.07
N GLU A 426 -21.70 0.60 -16.89
CA GLU A 426 -21.27 1.77 -17.68
C GLU A 426 -20.84 2.92 -16.76
N ASN A 427 -19.63 3.45 -16.95
CA ASN A 427 -19.13 4.57 -16.17
C ASN A 427 -19.60 5.92 -16.73
N ARG A 428 -19.87 6.89 -15.85
CA ARG A 428 -20.24 8.27 -16.19
C ARG A 428 -19.62 9.25 -15.18
N GLU A 429 -19.75 10.54 -15.46
CA GLU A 429 -19.38 11.57 -14.47
C GLU A 429 -20.37 11.51 -13.29
N GLY A 430 -19.96 10.80 -12.24
CA GLY A 430 -20.75 10.45 -11.07
C GLY A 430 -20.58 11.36 -9.86
N LEU A 431 -20.76 10.78 -8.67
CA LEU A 431 -20.40 11.44 -7.42
C LEU A 431 -18.91 11.21 -7.17
N GLY A 432 -18.17 12.27 -6.83
CA GLY A 432 -16.73 12.15 -6.68
C GLY A 432 -16.01 13.39 -7.17
N ILE A 433 -14.77 13.54 -6.72
CA ILE A 433 -13.88 14.60 -7.15
C ILE A 433 -12.76 13.91 -7.92
N ASP A 434 -12.76 14.07 -9.24
CA ASP A 434 -11.62 13.64 -10.05
C ASP A 434 -10.46 14.58 -9.75
N LEU A 435 -9.46 14.04 -9.03
CA LEU A 435 -8.29 14.75 -8.58
C LEU A 435 -7.06 14.24 -9.35
N ASP A 436 -6.45 15.14 -10.10
CA ASP A 436 -5.12 14.94 -10.67
C ASP A 436 -4.10 15.31 -9.59
N PRO A 437 -3.30 14.34 -9.07
CA PRO A 437 -2.31 14.60 -8.03
C PRO A 437 -1.23 15.60 -8.46
N SER A 438 -1.09 15.88 -9.77
CA SER A 438 -0.17 16.89 -10.28
C SER A 438 -0.74 18.32 -10.32
N GLU A 439 -2.02 18.49 -9.97
CA GLU A 439 -2.70 19.79 -9.90
C GLU A 439 -2.88 20.28 -8.45
N GLU A 440 -3.09 21.59 -8.31
CA GLU A 440 -3.40 22.26 -7.05
C GLU A 440 -4.87 22.72 -7.06
N TYR A 441 -5.53 22.61 -5.90
CA TYR A 441 -6.96 22.91 -5.75
C TYR A 441 -7.20 24.00 -4.70
N GLU A 442 -7.88 25.09 -5.08
CA GLU A 442 -8.41 26.03 -4.09
C GLU A 442 -9.65 25.42 -3.42
N VAL A 443 -9.58 25.22 -2.10
CA VAL A 443 -10.65 24.62 -1.29
C VAL A 443 -10.94 25.45 -0.04
N ASP A 444 -12.20 25.46 0.41
CA ASP A 444 -12.61 26.13 1.65
C ASP A 444 -12.59 25.12 2.81
N VAL A 445 -11.85 25.39 3.89
CA VAL A 445 -11.89 24.55 5.09
C VAL A 445 -13.20 24.80 5.82
N VAL A 446 -14.11 23.82 5.80
CA VAL A 446 -15.47 23.94 6.36
C VAL A 446 -15.57 23.41 7.78
N SER A 447 -14.66 22.53 8.18
CA SER A 447 -14.65 21.85 9.47
C SER A 447 -13.21 21.41 9.80
N VAL A 448 -12.85 21.42 11.09
CA VAL A 448 -11.56 20.93 11.62
C VAL A 448 -11.91 19.86 12.64
N ALA A 449 -11.45 18.63 12.41
CA ALA A 449 -11.73 17.50 13.30
C ALA A 449 -10.76 17.52 14.49
N ASP A 450 -9.47 17.64 14.20
CA ASP A 450 -8.36 17.67 15.16
C ASP A 450 -7.17 18.45 14.56
N GLY A 451 -5.94 18.19 15.05
CA GLY A 451 -4.74 18.93 14.66
C GLY A 451 -4.21 18.59 13.26
N ASP A 452 -4.58 17.43 12.71
CA ASP A 452 -4.08 16.88 11.46
C ASP A 452 -5.18 16.44 10.47
N THR A 453 -6.45 16.63 10.82
CA THR A 453 -7.59 16.24 9.98
C THR A 453 -8.60 17.38 9.82
N VAL A 454 -8.96 17.69 8.56
CA VAL A 454 -9.92 18.75 8.21
C VAL A 454 -10.90 18.32 7.12
N ASP A 455 -12.10 18.90 7.11
CA ASP A 455 -13.02 18.79 5.98
C ASP A 455 -12.91 20.03 5.10
N VAL A 456 -12.78 19.81 3.79
CA VAL A 456 -12.65 20.86 2.78
C VAL A 456 -13.82 20.82 1.81
N GLN A 457 -14.20 21.99 1.26
CA GLN A 457 -15.19 22.13 0.21
C GLN A 457 -14.55 22.64 -1.08
N PHE A 458 -14.78 21.93 -2.17
CA PHE A 458 -14.31 22.29 -3.50
C PHE A 458 -15.23 23.32 -4.18
N SER A 459 -14.74 23.95 -5.24
CA SER A 459 -15.48 25.00 -5.96
C SER A 459 -16.82 24.54 -6.56
N ASN A 460 -17.01 23.24 -6.78
CA ASN A 460 -18.25 22.62 -7.25
C ASN A 460 -19.26 22.36 -6.09
N GLY A 461 -18.87 22.58 -4.85
CA GLY A 461 -19.68 22.42 -3.63
C GLY A 461 -19.58 21.05 -2.95
N GLN A 462 -18.85 20.08 -3.53
CA GLN A 462 -18.55 18.80 -2.89
C GLN A 462 -17.60 19.01 -1.72
N THR A 463 -17.73 18.17 -0.70
CA THR A 463 -16.88 18.17 0.50
C THR A 463 -16.13 16.87 0.61
N ASP A 464 -14.90 16.92 1.11
CA ASP A 464 -14.05 15.76 1.35
C ASP A 464 -13.18 15.98 2.60
N THR A 465 -12.66 14.91 3.18
CA THR A 465 -11.81 14.96 4.37
C THR A 465 -10.35 14.80 3.96
N VAL A 466 -9.49 15.70 4.45
CA VAL A 466 -8.05 15.70 4.25
C VAL A 466 -7.36 15.25 5.54
N ARG A 467 -6.57 14.18 5.47
CA ARG A 467 -5.50 13.86 6.43
C ARG A 467 -4.24 14.61 5.97
N ILE A 468 -3.75 15.46 6.86
CA ILE A 468 -2.66 16.39 6.58
C ILE A 468 -1.34 15.59 6.59
N VAL A 469 -0.66 15.54 5.44
CA VAL A 469 0.52 14.68 5.23
C VAL A 469 1.71 15.10 6.08
N GLY A 470 2.46 14.10 6.58
CA GLY A 470 3.73 14.27 7.27
C GLY A 470 3.62 14.70 8.73
N ILE A 471 2.40 14.78 9.27
CA ILE A 471 2.18 15.18 10.66
C ILE A 471 1.24 14.23 11.37
N ASP A 472 1.47 14.07 12.67
CA ASP A 472 0.55 13.41 13.58
C ASP A 472 0.39 14.24 14.85
N THR A 473 -0.85 14.46 15.27
CA THR A 473 -1.17 15.23 16.48
C THR A 473 -1.71 14.34 17.58
N PRO A 474 -1.43 14.65 18.86
CA PRO A 474 -1.91 13.80 19.95
C PRO A 474 -3.41 13.59 19.92
N GLU A 475 -3.81 12.36 20.20
CA GLU A 475 -5.19 11.92 20.17
C GLU A 475 -6.06 12.72 21.16
N THR A 476 -7.32 12.98 20.78
CA THR A 476 -8.23 13.80 21.60
C THR A 476 -9.31 12.96 22.31
N GLY A 477 -9.91 13.54 23.36
CA GLY A 477 -11.07 12.94 24.00
C GLY A 477 -10.81 11.60 24.70
N SER A 478 -11.46 10.53 24.23
CA SER A 478 -11.35 9.18 24.80
C SER A 478 -10.78 8.15 23.84
N THR A 479 -10.22 8.58 22.71
CA THR A 479 -9.49 7.72 21.79
C THR A 479 -8.24 7.19 22.48
N ASP A 480 -7.85 5.95 22.20
CA ASP A 480 -6.62 5.38 22.74
C ASP A 480 -5.41 6.07 22.08
N GLU A 481 -4.33 6.24 22.82
CA GLU A 481 -3.13 6.98 22.36
C GLU A 481 -1.93 6.05 22.39
N ARG A 482 -1.16 5.99 21.30
CA ARG A 482 0.08 5.21 21.27
C ARG A 482 1.23 6.06 21.77
N ILE A 483 1.34 6.12 23.10
CA ILE A 483 2.33 6.99 23.75
C ILE A 483 3.78 6.72 23.34
N ALA A 484 4.09 5.51 22.88
CA ALA A 484 5.42 5.11 22.44
C ALA A 484 5.95 5.94 21.26
N GLU A 485 5.07 6.49 20.42
CA GLU A 485 5.41 7.34 19.27
C GLU A 485 5.90 8.74 19.67
N TYR A 486 5.68 9.16 20.93
CA TYR A 486 6.00 10.50 21.40
C TYR A 486 7.25 10.49 22.29
N GLU A 487 8.38 10.91 21.71
CA GLU A 487 9.68 10.81 22.38
C GLU A 487 9.70 11.54 23.73
N GLY A 488 10.16 10.81 24.76
CA GLY A 488 10.34 11.38 26.09
C GLY A 488 9.04 11.64 26.86
N ILE A 489 7.87 11.27 26.32
CA ILE A 489 6.56 11.52 26.95
C ILE A 489 6.00 10.23 27.54
N THR A 490 5.65 10.23 28.83
CA THR A 490 5.06 9.05 29.53
C THR A 490 3.72 9.34 30.21
N ASP A 491 3.25 10.59 30.18
CA ASP A 491 1.98 11.01 30.77
C ASP A 491 0.91 11.18 29.67
N GLU A 492 0.23 10.08 29.35
CA GLU A 492 -0.83 10.02 28.33
C GLU A 492 -1.93 11.08 28.58
N ALA A 493 -2.29 11.32 29.84
CA ALA A 493 -3.34 12.30 30.15
C ALA A 493 -2.87 13.74 29.91
N ALA A 494 -1.58 14.03 30.09
CA ALA A 494 -1.00 15.31 29.74
C ALA A 494 -0.87 15.46 28.22
N LEU A 495 -0.50 14.39 27.52
CA LEU A 495 -0.40 14.35 26.05
C LEU A 495 -1.77 14.60 25.38
N LYS A 496 -2.83 13.93 25.82
CA LYS A 496 -4.21 14.20 25.35
C LYS A 496 -4.67 15.64 25.58
N ALA A 497 -4.23 16.26 26.68
CA ALA A 497 -4.51 17.67 26.92
C ALA A 497 -3.76 18.59 25.94
N LYS A 498 -2.58 18.16 25.46
CA LYS A 498 -1.87 18.82 24.36
C LYS A 498 -2.54 18.59 23.01
N GLY A 499 -3.18 17.45 22.79
CA GLY A 499 -4.05 17.19 21.64
C GLY A 499 -5.18 18.23 21.50
N ASP A 500 -5.91 18.52 22.58
CA ASP A 500 -6.93 19.59 22.60
C ASP A 500 -6.35 20.98 22.22
N GLU A 501 -5.09 21.25 22.61
CA GLU A 501 -4.38 22.48 22.27
C GLU A 501 -3.93 22.50 20.80
N ALA A 502 -3.48 21.38 20.25
CA ALA A 502 -3.12 21.20 18.85
C ALA A 502 -4.36 21.35 17.93
N THR A 503 -5.51 20.78 18.29
CA THR A 503 -6.78 21.03 17.58
C THR A 503 -7.14 22.51 17.60
N THR A 504 -6.98 23.18 18.74
CA THR A 504 -7.21 24.63 18.82
C THR A 504 -6.24 25.41 17.92
N TYR A 505 -4.99 24.95 17.79
CA TYR A 505 -4.03 25.54 16.86
C TYR A 505 -4.50 25.39 15.41
N ALA A 506 -4.92 24.20 14.99
CA ALA A 506 -5.48 23.94 13.66
C ALA A 506 -6.71 24.82 13.36
N GLU A 507 -7.69 24.87 14.28
CA GLU A 507 -8.88 25.71 14.14
C GLU A 507 -8.55 27.19 13.91
N ASN A 508 -7.49 27.70 14.55
CA ASN A 508 -7.08 29.10 14.41
C ASN A 508 -6.35 29.41 13.10
N HIS A 509 -5.69 28.42 12.48
CA HIS A 509 -4.92 28.60 11.24
C HIS A 509 -5.72 28.22 10.00
N LEU A 510 -6.56 27.18 10.09
CA LEU A 510 -7.29 26.60 8.96
C LEU A 510 -8.79 26.94 8.99
N GLY A 511 -9.40 27.07 10.17
CA GLY A 511 -10.85 27.14 10.32
C GLY A 511 -11.53 28.28 9.55
N GLY A 512 -12.26 27.94 8.48
CA GLY A 512 -12.98 28.89 7.63
C GLY A 512 -12.10 29.70 6.67
N GLU A 513 -10.83 29.33 6.52
CA GLU A 513 -9.92 29.87 5.50
C GLU A 513 -10.10 29.12 4.16
N THR A 514 -9.72 29.80 3.08
CA THR A 514 -9.55 29.17 1.76
C THR A 514 -8.07 28.83 1.60
N VAL A 515 -7.75 27.57 1.39
CA VAL A 515 -6.37 27.06 1.29
C VAL A 515 -6.14 26.45 -0.10
N THR A 516 -4.87 26.28 -0.46
CA THR A 516 -4.49 25.52 -1.65
C THR A 516 -4.11 24.11 -1.21
N LEU A 517 -4.89 23.12 -1.67
CA LEU A 517 -4.63 21.69 -1.48
C LEU A 517 -3.73 21.19 -2.61
N SER A 518 -2.69 20.43 -2.24
CA SER A 518 -1.77 19.75 -3.15
C SER A 518 -1.39 18.37 -2.61
N PHE A 519 -0.83 17.52 -3.47
CA PHE A 519 -0.51 16.12 -3.19
C PHE A 519 0.99 15.85 -3.36
N ASP A 520 1.51 14.86 -2.64
CA ASP A 520 2.85 14.31 -2.87
C ASP A 520 2.81 13.32 -4.03
N GLU A 521 3.87 13.21 -4.84
CA GLU A 521 3.94 12.20 -5.90
C GLU A 521 4.37 10.80 -5.41
N ASN A 522 4.98 10.74 -4.23
CA ASN A 522 5.37 9.50 -3.56
C ASN A 522 4.28 8.95 -2.63
N GLU A 523 3.23 9.73 -2.36
CA GLU A 523 2.07 9.30 -1.58
C GLU A 523 0.87 9.02 -2.49
N PRO A 524 0.01 8.06 -2.13
CA PRO A 524 -1.27 7.94 -2.81
C PRO A 524 -2.13 9.20 -2.53
N THR A 525 -2.98 9.58 -3.48
CA THR A 525 -3.90 10.72 -3.31
C THR A 525 -4.83 10.54 -2.10
N ARG A 526 -5.11 9.30 -1.71
CA ARG A 526 -5.92 8.91 -0.56
C ARG A 526 -5.24 7.84 0.27
N GLY A 527 -5.42 7.92 1.58
CA GLY A 527 -4.95 6.90 2.51
C GLY A 527 -5.97 5.77 2.68
N ASN A 528 -5.61 4.77 3.48
CA ASN A 528 -6.40 3.54 3.68
C ASN A 528 -7.84 3.77 4.18
N PHE A 529 -8.14 4.91 4.78
CA PHE A 529 -9.49 5.28 5.22
C PHE A 529 -10.28 6.11 4.20
N GLY A 530 -9.77 6.23 2.96
CA GLY A 530 -10.34 7.05 1.88
C GLY A 530 -10.21 8.56 2.06
N ARG A 531 -9.52 9.03 3.09
CA ARG A 531 -9.23 10.46 3.29
C ARG A 531 -8.19 10.91 2.27
N LEU A 532 -8.34 12.12 1.73
CA LEU A 532 -7.32 12.75 0.90
C LEU A 532 -6.01 12.93 1.71
N LEU A 533 -4.87 12.60 1.12
CA LEU A 533 -3.54 12.86 1.71
C LEU A 533 -2.99 14.16 1.13
N GLY A 534 -3.09 15.25 1.89
CA GLY A 534 -2.85 16.60 1.35
C GLY A 534 -1.87 17.47 2.12
N PHE A 535 -1.22 18.38 1.39
CA PHE A 535 -0.59 19.58 1.93
C PHE A 535 -1.51 20.78 1.79
N LEU A 536 -1.59 21.59 2.84
CA LEU A 536 -2.45 22.76 2.89
C LEU A 536 -1.62 24.04 2.93
N GLU A 537 -1.47 24.71 1.77
CA GLU A 537 -0.85 26.03 1.69
C GLU A 537 -1.87 27.12 2.10
N LEU A 538 -1.49 27.89 3.12
CA LEU A 538 -2.26 28.99 3.67
C LEU A 538 -2.20 30.23 2.75
N PRO A 539 -3.14 31.20 2.87
CA PRO A 539 -3.15 32.42 2.04
C PRO A 539 -1.89 33.31 2.10
N ASN A 540 -1.05 33.13 3.11
CA ASN A 540 0.24 33.81 3.26
C ASN A 540 1.39 33.12 2.49
N GLY A 541 1.15 31.92 1.94
CA GLY A 541 2.12 31.07 1.26
C GLY A 541 2.91 30.14 2.19
N ASP A 542 2.53 30.05 3.47
CA ASP A 542 3.12 29.08 4.40
C ASP A 542 2.34 27.75 4.31
N VAL A 543 3.00 26.62 4.46
CA VAL A 543 2.37 25.28 4.44
C VAL A 543 2.06 24.87 5.88
N TYR A 544 0.77 24.69 6.20
CA TYR A 544 0.32 24.41 7.56
C TYR A 544 0.99 23.17 8.16
N ASN A 545 1.13 22.09 7.37
CA ASN A 545 1.74 20.83 7.77
C ASN A 545 3.10 21.08 8.46
N ARG A 546 4.04 21.73 7.76
CA ARG A 546 5.35 22.09 8.30
C ARG A 546 5.28 23.09 9.46
N GLU A 547 4.35 24.03 9.42
CA GLU A 547 4.18 25.06 10.47
C GLU A 547 3.75 24.42 11.80
N ALA A 548 2.86 23.43 11.77
CA ALA A 548 2.41 22.69 12.94
C ALA A 548 3.56 21.94 13.62
N VAL A 549 4.44 21.30 12.84
CA VAL A 549 5.65 20.63 13.35
C VAL A 549 6.63 21.65 13.93
N ALA A 550 6.94 22.71 13.18
CA ALA A 550 7.91 23.73 13.58
C ALA A 550 7.51 24.49 14.86
N ASP A 551 6.21 24.69 15.08
CA ASP A 551 5.67 25.30 16.30
C ASP A 551 5.49 24.27 17.45
N GLY A 552 5.73 22.98 17.18
CA GLY A 552 5.70 21.88 18.14
C GLY A 552 4.31 21.36 18.47
N TRP A 553 3.32 21.53 17.61
CA TRP A 553 1.95 21.03 17.83
C TRP A 553 1.67 19.65 17.22
N ALA A 554 2.60 19.16 16.39
CA ALA A 554 2.57 17.83 15.80
C ALA A 554 3.97 17.20 15.90
N ARG A 555 4.01 15.86 15.95
CA ARG A 555 5.21 15.08 15.63
C ARG A 555 5.31 14.88 14.11
N VAL A 556 6.48 14.53 13.60
CA VAL A 556 6.57 14.04 12.22
C VAL A 556 5.96 12.65 12.17
N TYR A 557 5.12 12.44 11.15
CA TYR A 557 4.65 11.12 10.78
C TYR A 557 5.54 10.61 9.63
N SER A 558 6.35 9.60 9.91
CA SER A 558 7.50 9.20 9.10
C SER A 558 7.11 8.33 7.89
N SER A 559 6.36 8.93 6.95
CA SER A 559 6.03 8.30 5.66
C SER A 559 7.03 8.65 4.56
N GLY A 560 6.86 8.08 3.36
CA GLY A 560 7.77 8.25 2.22
C GLY A 560 7.65 9.58 1.46
N PHE A 561 7.02 10.60 2.05
CA PHE A 561 6.77 11.90 1.42
C PHE A 561 8.06 12.70 1.19
N ASP A 562 8.11 13.48 0.11
CA ASP A 562 9.34 14.18 -0.34
C ASP A 562 9.90 15.17 0.70
N ALA A 563 9.03 15.78 1.51
CA ALA A 563 9.40 16.81 2.48
C ALA A 563 9.74 16.26 3.88
N HIS A 564 9.83 14.94 4.04
CA HIS A 564 10.06 14.27 5.34
C HIS A 564 11.23 14.86 6.12
N ASP A 565 12.39 14.93 5.49
CA ASP A 565 13.63 15.29 6.19
C ASP A 565 13.66 16.79 6.60
N ASP A 566 12.97 17.68 5.87
CA ASP A 566 12.77 19.08 6.27
C ASP A 566 11.78 19.22 7.46
N TYR A 567 10.84 18.28 7.58
CA TYR A 567 9.91 18.23 8.71
C TYR A 567 10.61 17.68 9.94
N TRP A 568 11.47 16.68 9.77
CA TRP A 568 12.33 16.17 10.83
C TRP A 568 13.20 17.29 11.43
N ASP A 569 13.88 18.09 10.59
CA ASP A 569 14.65 19.25 11.04
C ASP A 569 13.81 20.26 11.85
N ALA A 570 12.53 20.40 11.48
CA ALA A 570 11.60 21.29 12.18
C ALA A 570 11.17 20.71 13.54
N GLU A 571 10.99 19.40 13.62
CA GLU A 571 10.66 18.68 14.86
C GLU A 571 11.84 18.68 15.83
N ASP A 572 13.05 18.32 15.41
CA ASP A 572 14.27 18.38 16.24
C ASP A 572 14.42 19.78 16.86
N ALA A 573 14.23 20.83 16.04
CA ALA A 573 14.27 22.21 16.54
C ALA A 573 13.14 22.53 17.54
N ALA A 574 11.94 21.97 17.37
CA ALA A 574 10.80 22.16 18.26
C ALA A 574 10.99 21.41 19.59
N GLN A 575 11.50 20.18 19.53
CA GLN A 575 11.89 19.35 20.68
C GLN A 575 12.98 20.04 21.51
N ALA A 576 14.08 20.45 20.86
CA ALA A 576 15.18 21.17 21.52
C ALA A 576 14.74 22.50 22.16
N ALA A 577 13.69 23.13 21.61
CA ALA A 577 13.08 24.33 22.17
C ALA A 577 12.05 24.06 23.29
N GLY A 578 11.59 22.81 23.43
CA GLY A 578 10.49 22.42 24.31
C GLY A 578 9.19 23.14 23.93
N SER A 579 8.86 23.19 22.64
CA SER A 579 7.69 23.91 22.12
C SER A 579 6.45 23.00 22.08
N GLY A 580 5.26 23.58 22.28
CA GLY A 580 3.98 22.88 22.11
C GLY A 580 3.85 21.59 22.94
N ILE A 581 3.76 20.44 22.27
CA ILE A 581 3.67 19.10 22.88
C ILE A 581 4.97 18.73 23.61
N TRP A 582 6.13 19.19 23.12
CA TRP A 582 7.45 18.89 23.69
C TRP A 582 7.70 19.58 25.03
N GLU A 583 6.83 20.49 25.48
CA GLU A 583 6.88 21.08 26.83
C GLU A 583 6.80 20.03 27.96
N ILE A 584 6.23 18.86 27.67
CA ILE A 584 6.05 17.76 28.61
C ILE A 584 6.98 16.57 28.35
N SER A 585 7.88 16.68 27.37
CA SER A 585 8.89 15.66 27.08
C SER A 585 10.04 15.70 28.10
N ASP A 586 10.50 14.53 28.51
CA ASP A 586 11.62 14.32 29.44
C ASP A 586 12.40 13.05 29.06
N PRO A 587 13.15 13.07 27.93
CA PRO A 587 13.85 11.89 27.39
C PRO A 587 14.85 11.28 28.41
N ALA A 588 15.51 12.12 29.20
CA ALA A 588 16.47 11.70 30.22
C ALA A 588 15.86 10.93 31.41
N ASN A 589 14.53 10.81 31.51
CA ASN A 589 13.84 10.12 32.61
C ASN A 589 12.91 9.01 32.14
N ILE A 590 13.15 8.45 30.95
CA ILE A 590 12.42 7.30 30.45
C ILE A 590 12.86 6.03 31.20
N PRO A 591 11.95 5.28 31.84
CA PRO A 591 12.30 4.05 32.53
C PRO A 591 12.71 2.96 31.55
N GLU A 592 13.80 2.25 31.85
CA GLU A 592 14.14 0.98 31.20
C GLU A 592 12.96 0.01 31.20
N SER A 593 12.75 -0.66 30.07
CA SER A 593 11.76 -1.71 29.90
C SER A 593 12.27 -2.74 28.88
N GLY A 594 11.78 -3.98 28.93
CA GLY A 594 12.08 -4.99 27.90
C GLY A 594 13.53 -5.50 27.83
N ASP A 595 14.40 -5.12 28.78
CA ASP A 595 15.85 -5.36 28.72
C ASP A 595 16.32 -6.62 29.49
N ASP A 596 15.57 -7.72 29.37
CA ASP A 596 16.01 -9.00 29.94
C ASP A 596 17.07 -9.67 29.02
N PRO A 597 17.98 -10.49 29.56
CA PRO A 597 18.93 -11.25 28.75
C PRO A 597 18.24 -12.12 27.68
N VAL A 598 18.84 -12.22 26.50
CA VAL A 598 18.27 -12.92 25.35
C VAL A 598 18.28 -14.43 25.58
N GLU A 599 17.13 -14.97 25.96
CA GLU A 599 16.91 -16.41 26.14
C GLU A 599 16.23 -17.05 24.92
N SER A 600 15.42 -16.28 24.18
CA SER A 600 14.68 -16.73 23.00
C SER A 600 14.45 -15.58 22.02
N LEU A 601 14.51 -15.90 20.73
CA LEU A 601 14.13 -15.00 19.63
C LEU A 601 13.07 -15.68 18.77
N PHE A 602 12.19 -14.89 18.16
CA PHE A 602 11.35 -15.32 17.05
C PHE A 602 11.71 -14.51 15.82
N PHE A 603 11.38 -15.00 14.62
CA PHE A 603 11.64 -14.29 13.37
C PHE A 603 10.37 -14.32 12.52
N PRO A 604 9.76 -13.17 12.20
CA PRO A 604 8.65 -13.11 11.25
C PRO A 604 9.10 -13.46 9.83
N SER A 605 8.30 -14.28 9.15
CA SER A 605 8.46 -14.74 7.76
C SER A 605 9.90 -14.78 7.24
N PRO A 606 10.79 -15.57 7.86
CA PRO A 606 12.21 -15.31 7.70
C PRO A 606 12.80 -15.87 6.42
N VAL A 607 13.78 -15.16 5.87
CA VAL A 607 14.66 -15.64 4.80
C VAL A 607 16.02 -16.05 5.36
N ALA A 608 16.55 -17.19 4.93
CA ALA A 608 17.87 -17.64 5.35
C ALA A 608 18.96 -16.67 4.86
N VAL A 609 19.87 -16.28 5.76
CA VAL A 609 21.01 -15.41 5.48
C VAL A 609 22.23 -16.21 5.03
N GLU A 610 23.20 -15.57 4.41
CA GLU A 610 24.48 -16.19 4.05
C GLU A 610 25.67 -15.26 4.29
N GLY A 611 26.87 -15.84 4.27
CA GLY A 611 28.11 -15.10 4.49
C GLY A 611 28.41 -14.81 5.97
N GLY A 612 29.48 -14.04 6.22
CA GLY A 612 29.88 -13.63 7.57
C GLY A 612 30.04 -14.75 8.59
N GLU A 613 29.91 -14.38 9.86
CA GLU A 613 29.73 -15.26 11.01
C GLU A 613 28.24 -15.38 11.34
N THR A 614 27.69 -16.59 11.32
CA THR A 614 26.31 -16.83 11.78
C THR A 614 26.25 -16.70 13.30
N VAL A 615 25.44 -15.74 13.78
CA VAL A 615 25.28 -15.47 15.23
C VAL A 615 23.97 -16.05 15.77
N VAL A 616 22.93 -16.15 14.93
CA VAL A 616 21.68 -16.83 15.25
C VAL A 616 21.33 -17.79 14.11
N ALA A 617 20.89 -19.00 14.47
CA ALA A 617 20.38 -19.98 13.52
C ALA A 617 19.04 -20.52 14.01
N SER A 618 18.21 -21.04 13.10
CA SER A 618 16.99 -21.75 13.47
C SER A 618 17.31 -23.02 14.27
N GLU A 619 16.31 -23.60 14.92
CA GLU A 619 16.45 -24.92 15.56
C GLU A 619 16.77 -26.03 14.54
N GLY A 620 16.40 -25.84 13.28
CA GLY A 620 16.79 -26.68 12.14
C GLY A 620 18.25 -26.51 11.71
N GLY A 621 18.90 -25.43 12.13
CA GLY A 621 20.28 -25.08 11.81
C GLY A 621 20.46 -24.20 10.57
N ASP A 622 19.37 -23.65 10.03
CA ASP A 622 19.42 -22.66 8.96
C ASP A 622 19.85 -21.30 9.55
N PRO A 623 20.79 -20.58 8.93
CA PRO A 623 21.26 -19.28 9.45
C PRO A 623 20.15 -18.22 9.36
N LEU A 624 19.91 -17.51 10.47
CA LEU A 624 18.89 -16.45 10.59
C LEU A 624 19.51 -15.06 10.78
N VAL A 625 20.68 -14.96 11.42
CA VAL A 625 21.44 -13.71 11.52
C VAL A 625 22.92 -13.98 11.27
N ALA A 626 23.53 -13.16 10.43
CA ALA A 626 24.95 -13.21 10.12
C ALA A 626 25.58 -11.82 10.20
N VAL A 627 26.80 -11.75 10.72
CA VAL A 627 27.55 -10.49 10.89
C VAL A 627 28.86 -10.53 10.09
N ASP A 628 29.18 -9.42 9.45
CA ASP A 628 30.50 -9.10 8.91
C ASP A 628 31.08 -7.92 9.69
N GLU A 629 31.66 -8.23 10.86
CA GLU A 629 32.30 -7.25 11.75
C GLU A 629 33.34 -6.39 11.01
N SER A 630 34.02 -6.95 10.00
CA SER A 630 35.04 -6.19 9.26
C SER A 630 34.49 -5.13 8.31
N ALA A 631 33.20 -5.22 7.98
CA ALA A 631 32.48 -4.26 7.17
C ALA A 631 31.49 -3.42 8.00
N GLY A 632 31.29 -3.72 9.29
CA GLY A 632 30.27 -3.08 10.12
C GLY A 632 28.84 -3.43 9.70
N VAL A 633 28.61 -4.63 9.12
CA VAL A 633 27.31 -4.98 8.52
C VAL A 633 26.72 -6.26 9.12
N ALA A 634 25.44 -6.24 9.47
CA ALA A 634 24.63 -7.42 9.77
C ALA A 634 23.58 -7.70 8.68
N ALA A 635 23.29 -8.97 8.45
CA ALA A 635 22.10 -9.44 7.75
C ALA A 635 21.20 -10.19 8.74
N VAL A 636 19.97 -9.71 8.91
CA VAL A 636 18.94 -10.25 9.78
C VAL A 636 17.82 -10.78 8.90
N GLY A 637 17.54 -12.07 8.99
CA GLY A 637 16.60 -12.75 8.11
C GLY A 637 15.14 -12.60 8.49
N GLY A 638 14.71 -11.53 9.15
CA GLY A 638 13.28 -11.23 9.42
C GLY A 638 13.08 -9.94 10.22
N PRO A 639 11.91 -9.27 10.12
CA PRO A 639 11.61 -8.00 10.79
C PRO A 639 11.32 -8.19 12.29
N LEU A 640 12.39 -8.38 13.08
CA LEU A 640 12.32 -8.77 14.50
C LEU A 640 11.55 -7.82 15.43
N VAL A 641 11.57 -6.53 15.13
CA VAL A 641 11.06 -5.44 16.00
C VAL A 641 9.75 -4.84 15.49
N ASP A 642 9.07 -5.57 14.61
CA ASP A 642 7.76 -5.24 14.08
C ASP A 642 6.73 -5.12 15.22
N GLU A 643 6.14 -3.93 15.34
CA GLU A 643 5.15 -3.63 16.38
C GLU A 643 3.85 -4.42 16.23
N GLY A 644 3.55 -4.98 15.05
CA GLY A 644 2.40 -5.85 14.84
C GLY A 644 2.38 -7.10 15.73
N TYR A 645 3.54 -7.47 16.31
CA TYR A 645 3.66 -8.56 17.29
C TYR A 645 3.60 -8.09 18.74
N GLU A 646 3.45 -6.79 19.01
CA GLU A 646 3.28 -6.30 20.37
C GLU A 646 1.93 -6.73 20.95
N PRO A 647 1.84 -7.11 22.24
CA PRO A 647 0.58 -7.56 22.84
C PRO A 647 -0.57 -6.55 22.77
N ALA A 648 -0.25 -5.26 22.62
CA ALA A 648 -1.24 -4.21 22.46
C ALA A 648 -1.80 -4.11 21.03
N GLU A 649 -1.04 -4.53 20.03
CA GLU A 649 -1.32 -4.36 18.59
C GLU A 649 -1.78 -5.66 17.93
N ALA A 650 -1.26 -6.81 18.37
CA ALA A 650 -1.48 -8.12 17.74
C ALA A 650 -2.93 -8.66 17.83
N GLY A 651 -3.82 -8.02 18.60
CA GLY A 651 -5.18 -8.50 18.83
C GLY A 651 -5.22 -9.92 19.42
N ASP A 652 -5.86 -10.85 18.70
CA ASP A 652 -5.89 -12.29 19.05
C ASP A 652 -4.73 -13.10 18.41
N GLY A 653 -3.83 -12.42 17.69
CA GLY A 653 -2.68 -12.99 16.99
C GLY A 653 -1.51 -13.40 17.89
N PRO A 654 -0.45 -13.96 17.29
CA PRO A 654 0.81 -14.25 18.00
C PRO A 654 1.48 -12.96 18.47
N THR A 655 2.12 -13.02 19.65
CA THR A 655 2.84 -11.88 20.20
C THR A 655 4.32 -12.20 20.41
N ASN A 656 5.13 -11.15 20.51
CA ASN A 656 6.55 -11.21 20.87
C ASN A 656 6.78 -11.39 22.39
N ASP A 657 5.73 -11.63 23.19
CA ASP A 657 5.84 -11.85 24.64
C ASP A 657 6.85 -12.96 24.97
N GLY A 658 7.86 -12.60 25.75
CA GLY A 658 8.92 -13.53 26.15
C GLY A 658 9.97 -13.79 25.07
N GLN A 659 9.98 -13.04 23.97
CA GLN A 659 11.06 -12.98 22.99
C GLN A 659 11.86 -11.68 23.20
N GLN A 660 13.18 -11.79 23.38
CA GLN A 660 14.03 -10.64 23.71
C GLN A 660 14.60 -9.99 22.44
N VAL A 661 13.72 -9.55 21.54
CA VAL A 661 14.11 -8.99 20.23
C VAL A 661 14.80 -7.63 20.36
N TYR A 662 14.33 -6.78 21.29
CA TYR A 662 14.88 -5.43 21.50
C TYR A 662 16.33 -5.40 21.99
N PRO A 663 16.70 -6.07 23.10
CA PRO A 663 18.10 -6.13 23.51
C PRO A 663 18.98 -6.82 22.46
N PHE A 664 18.47 -7.81 21.72
CA PHE A 664 19.24 -8.45 20.66
C PHE A 664 19.59 -7.49 19.52
N VAL A 665 18.62 -6.78 18.95
CA VAL A 665 18.86 -5.82 17.85
C VAL A 665 19.79 -4.69 18.33
N THR A 666 19.58 -4.20 19.55
CA THR A 666 20.41 -3.16 20.16
C THR A 666 21.85 -3.62 20.37
N ASN A 667 22.07 -4.84 20.90
CA ASN A 667 23.40 -5.42 21.02
C ASN A 667 24.08 -5.65 19.67
N VAL A 668 23.32 -5.98 18.60
CA VAL A 668 23.89 -6.10 17.25
C VAL A 668 24.38 -4.75 16.73
N VAL A 669 23.62 -3.68 16.96
CA VAL A 669 24.04 -2.32 16.62
C VAL A 669 25.29 -1.94 17.40
N ASP A 670 25.27 -2.10 18.72
CA ASP A 670 26.39 -1.77 19.62
C ASP A 670 27.66 -2.56 19.27
N TYR A 671 27.51 -3.85 18.95
CA TYR A 671 28.61 -4.72 18.56
C TYR A 671 29.29 -4.32 17.23
N LEU A 672 28.56 -3.66 16.33
CA LEU A 672 29.06 -3.28 15.00
C LEU A 672 29.54 -1.82 14.93
N ALA A 673 28.97 -0.91 15.74
CA ALA A 673 29.32 0.49 15.74
C ALA A 673 30.66 0.73 16.46
N ASP A 674 31.56 1.49 15.84
CA ASP A 674 32.83 1.89 16.47
C ASP A 674 32.54 2.84 17.64
N GLY A 675 32.64 2.34 18.87
CA GLY A 675 32.35 3.11 20.08
C GLY A 675 30.99 2.85 20.71
N GLY A 676 30.22 1.89 20.18
CA GLY A 676 28.89 1.55 20.66
C GLY A 676 27.84 2.57 20.22
N ILE A 677 26.70 2.59 20.92
CA ILE A 677 25.57 3.47 20.60
C ILE A 677 25.77 4.86 21.22
N GLU A 678 26.30 5.82 20.44
CA GLU A 678 26.53 7.22 20.86
C GLU A 678 25.59 8.25 20.19
N GLY A 679 24.92 7.87 19.11
CA GLY A 679 23.95 8.68 18.36
C GLY A 679 22.66 7.91 17.99
N PRO A 680 21.76 8.49 17.18
CA PRO A 680 20.48 7.88 16.84
C PRO A 680 20.65 6.58 16.05
N VAL A 681 19.62 5.73 16.12
CA VAL A 681 19.42 4.56 15.25
C VAL A 681 18.46 4.98 14.14
N LEU A 682 18.93 5.04 12.90
CA LEU A 682 18.11 5.48 11.77
C LEU A 682 17.42 4.29 11.11
N PHE A 683 16.16 4.46 10.74
CA PHE A 683 15.40 3.55 9.88
C PHE A 683 15.17 4.21 8.52
N ASP A 684 15.51 3.49 7.44
CA ASP A 684 15.19 3.93 6.09
C ASP A 684 13.68 3.83 5.84
N GLY A 685 13.00 4.96 5.82
CA GLY A 685 11.60 5.10 5.41
C GLY A 685 11.44 5.31 3.90
N GLY A 686 12.54 5.53 3.18
CA GLY A 686 12.58 5.65 1.73
C GLY A 686 12.48 4.31 1.01
N HIS A 687 12.68 4.36 -0.32
CA HIS A 687 12.76 3.15 -1.17
C HIS A 687 11.51 2.24 -1.11
N GLY A 688 10.35 2.83 -0.85
CA GLY A 688 9.04 2.15 -0.78
C GLY A 688 8.82 1.29 0.47
N GLN A 689 9.64 1.44 1.52
CA GLN A 689 9.52 0.64 2.74
C GLN A 689 8.29 0.98 3.57
N PHE A 690 7.93 2.27 3.69
CA PHE A 690 6.75 2.69 4.46
C PHE A 690 5.42 2.10 3.92
N ASN A 691 5.25 2.01 2.60
CA ASN A 691 4.00 1.54 1.97
C ASN A 691 3.96 0.02 1.73
N SER A 692 4.82 -0.73 2.41
CA SER A 692 5.02 -2.16 2.13
C SER A 692 4.76 -3.00 3.38
N ASP A 693 3.77 -3.89 3.31
CA ASP A 693 3.35 -4.79 4.40
C ASP A 693 4.46 -5.75 4.91
N PHE A 694 5.59 -5.86 4.21
CA PHE A 694 6.70 -6.75 4.55
C PHE A 694 7.98 -6.02 5.02
N ALA A 695 7.97 -4.69 5.03
CA ALA A 695 9.08 -3.84 5.44
C ALA A 695 8.74 -3.15 6.76
N LEU A 696 9.75 -2.58 7.44
CA LEU A 696 9.51 -1.75 8.62
C LEU A 696 10.06 -0.35 8.37
N SER A 697 9.23 0.65 8.65
CA SER A 697 9.58 2.06 8.78
C SER A 697 9.72 2.45 10.25
N ALA A 698 10.05 3.72 10.52
CA ALA A 698 10.04 4.25 11.88
C ALA A 698 8.65 4.19 12.55
N GLU A 699 7.57 4.26 11.75
CA GLU A 699 6.19 4.15 12.25
C GLU A 699 5.81 2.71 12.64
N ASP A 700 6.56 1.69 12.18
CA ASP A 700 6.28 0.26 12.48
C ASP A 700 7.08 -0.26 13.69
N VAL A 701 7.79 0.62 14.40
CA VAL A 701 8.76 0.25 15.45
C VAL A 701 8.68 1.17 16.69
N ALA A 702 7.52 1.78 16.96
CA ALA A 702 7.36 2.74 18.06
C ALA A 702 7.71 2.14 19.44
N TYR A 703 7.44 0.84 19.63
CA TYR A 703 7.79 0.13 20.87
C TYR A 703 9.31 -0.09 21.01
N PHE A 704 10.02 -0.27 19.90
CA PHE A 704 11.47 -0.33 19.89
C PHE A 704 12.10 1.03 20.17
N GLN A 705 11.52 2.12 19.63
CA GLN A 705 11.89 3.49 20.01
C GLN A 705 11.77 3.68 21.52
N ARG A 706 10.63 3.32 22.12
CA ARG A 706 10.44 3.42 23.57
C ARG A 706 11.43 2.59 24.38
N TYR A 707 11.81 1.41 23.86
CA TYR A 707 12.88 0.61 24.46
C TYR A 707 14.21 1.38 24.44
N LEU A 708 14.62 1.93 23.28
CA LEU A 708 15.89 2.65 23.10
C LEU A 708 15.97 3.91 23.97
N GLU A 709 14.87 4.67 24.08
CA GLU A 709 14.77 5.81 25.01
C GLU A 709 15.10 5.38 26.46
N GLY A 710 14.65 4.20 26.87
CA GLY A 710 14.96 3.64 28.18
C GLY A 710 16.44 3.29 28.38
N GLN A 711 17.21 3.13 27.30
CA GLN A 711 18.63 2.77 27.32
C GLN A 711 19.58 3.98 27.28
N SER A 712 19.06 5.19 27.57
CA SER A 712 19.80 6.45 27.55
C SER A 712 21.15 6.41 28.28
N THR A 713 22.13 7.19 27.80
CA THR A 713 23.49 7.26 28.38
C THR A 713 23.80 8.66 28.92
N ASP A 714 24.93 8.81 29.64
CA ASP A 714 25.42 10.16 30.02
C ASP A 714 25.89 10.99 28.80
N ALA A 715 26.12 10.36 27.64
CA ALA A 715 26.62 10.99 26.41
C ALA A 715 25.49 11.39 25.45
N ALA A 716 24.38 10.65 25.47
CA ALA A 716 23.17 10.92 24.70
C ALA A 716 21.99 11.06 25.68
N ASP A 717 21.39 12.26 25.76
CA ASP A 717 20.24 12.56 26.65
C ASP A 717 19.05 11.59 26.41
N SER A 718 19.01 10.92 25.24
CA SER A 718 18.32 9.65 24.91
C SER A 718 19.02 8.95 23.73
N ILE A 719 18.85 7.62 23.59
CA ILE A 719 19.12 6.95 22.31
C ILE A 719 17.86 7.09 21.46
N ALA A 720 17.86 8.05 20.54
CA ALA A 720 16.74 8.29 19.65
C ALA A 720 16.66 7.24 18.53
N LEU A 721 15.44 6.99 18.06
CA LEU A 721 15.14 6.25 16.83
C LEU A 721 14.50 7.24 15.86
N GLU A 722 15.06 7.35 14.66
CA GLU A 722 14.63 8.36 13.70
C GLU A 722 14.38 7.74 12.32
N GLY A 723 13.34 8.21 11.64
CA GLY A 723 13.14 7.93 10.22
C GLY A 723 14.04 8.78 9.34
N THR A 724 14.49 8.23 8.21
CA THR A 724 15.14 8.99 7.14
C THR A 724 14.61 8.54 5.79
N VAL A 725 14.29 9.50 4.91
CA VAL A 725 13.78 9.19 3.56
C VAL A 725 14.86 9.40 2.51
N ASN A 726 15.71 10.42 2.65
CA ASN A 726 16.81 10.70 1.73
C ASN A 726 18.18 10.61 2.41
N LEU A 727 18.99 9.64 1.98
CA LEU A 727 20.32 9.40 2.56
C LEU A 727 21.42 10.32 2.03
N THR A 728 21.10 11.29 1.18
CA THR A 728 22.08 12.14 0.48
C THR A 728 21.84 13.64 0.56
N ASP A 729 20.69 14.08 1.07
CA ASP A 729 20.37 15.49 1.17
C ASP A 729 20.98 16.13 2.43
N ASP A 730 20.95 17.47 2.48
CA ASP A 730 21.52 18.24 3.60
C ASP A 730 20.52 18.34 4.78
N GLU A 731 19.24 18.05 4.53
CA GLU A 731 18.13 18.01 5.49
C GLU A 731 17.97 16.60 6.11
N GLY A 732 17.45 16.53 7.34
CA GLY A 732 17.17 15.25 8.02
C GLY A 732 18.31 14.75 8.91
N PRO A 733 18.12 13.57 9.54
CA PRO A 733 19.14 13.01 10.42
C PRO A 733 20.36 12.56 9.62
N ALA A 734 21.52 13.15 9.91
CA ALA A 734 22.73 12.88 9.18
C ALA A 734 23.34 11.51 9.52
N LEU A 735 23.81 10.78 8.50
CA LEU A 735 24.66 9.60 8.70
C LEU A 735 26.05 9.99 9.24
N LEU A 736 26.63 11.07 8.70
CA LEU A 736 27.97 11.56 9.02
C LEU A 736 27.94 13.03 9.43
N ASP A 737 28.78 13.41 10.38
CA ASP A 737 28.96 14.80 10.79
C ASP A 737 29.85 15.60 9.80
N ASP A 738 29.99 16.91 10.07
CA ASP A 738 30.83 17.84 9.29
C ASP A 738 32.32 17.44 9.21
N ASP A 739 32.81 16.64 10.17
CA ASP A 739 34.19 16.15 10.24
C ASP A 739 34.35 14.77 9.56
N GLY A 740 33.24 14.14 9.16
CA GLY A 740 33.17 12.84 8.50
C GLY A 740 33.20 11.65 9.45
N GLU A 741 32.89 11.87 10.73
CA GLU A 741 32.69 10.82 11.73
C GLU A 741 31.19 10.45 11.79
N PRO A 742 30.83 9.25 12.26
CA PRO A 742 29.43 8.84 12.39
C PRO A 742 28.62 9.83 13.25
N ALA A 743 27.56 10.39 12.68
CA ALA A 743 26.57 11.18 13.41
C ALA A 743 25.44 10.30 13.95
N ALA A 744 25.10 9.22 13.23
CA ALA A 744 24.24 8.14 13.69
C ALA A 744 25.06 6.94 14.18
N SER A 745 24.49 6.14 15.07
CA SER A 745 25.10 4.86 15.49
C SER A 745 24.86 3.77 14.45
N ALA A 746 23.66 3.76 13.86
CA ALA A 746 23.28 2.76 12.88
C ALA A 746 22.32 3.29 11.80
N LEU A 747 22.36 2.62 10.66
CA LEU A 747 21.31 2.64 9.65
C LEU A 747 20.71 1.24 9.51
N VAL A 748 19.42 1.12 9.79
CA VAL A 748 18.61 -0.09 9.56
C VAL A 748 17.90 0.05 8.23
N VAL A 749 18.11 -0.93 7.35
CA VAL A 749 17.46 -1.00 6.04
C VAL A 749 16.69 -2.31 5.98
N THR A 750 15.35 -2.22 5.96
CA THR A 750 14.49 -3.38 5.75
C THR A 750 14.35 -3.69 4.27
N THR A 751 13.55 -4.71 3.90
CA THR A 751 13.52 -5.18 2.51
C THR A 751 12.97 -4.08 1.61
N PRO A 752 13.82 -3.46 0.76
CA PRO A 752 13.41 -2.26 0.06
C PRO A 752 12.67 -2.65 -1.23
N VAL A 753 11.58 -1.94 -1.53
CA VAL A 753 10.79 -2.14 -2.76
C VAL A 753 11.56 -1.62 -3.96
N ASP A 754 12.25 -0.49 -3.79
CA ASP A 754 13.07 0.15 -4.81
C ASP A 754 14.57 0.02 -4.53
N ALA A 755 15.37 0.09 -5.59
CA ALA A 755 16.82 0.02 -5.47
C ALA A 755 17.43 1.40 -5.18
N PHE A 756 18.31 1.44 -4.19
CA PHE A 756 19.16 2.61 -3.90
C PHE A 756 19.93 3.11 -5.12
N THR A 757 19.96 4.43 -5.29
CA THR A 757 20.79 5.11 -6.27
C THR A 757 22.28 4.92 -5.99
N ALA A 758 23.13 5.26 -6.97
CA ALA A 758 24.58 5.11 -6.79
C ALA A 758 25.17 6.06 -5.74
N ASP A 759 24.52 7.21 -5.52
CA ASP A 759 25.01 8.22 -4.57
C ASP A 759 24.60 7.82 -3.14
N GLU A 760 23.38 7.34 -2.92
CA GLU A 760 22.94 6.80 -1.61
C GLU A 760 23.79 5.60 -1.19
N ARG A 761 24.03 4.63 -2.09
CA ARG A 761 24.92 3.49 -1.78
C ARG A 761 26.34 3.95 -1.43
N SER A 762 26.81 5.05 -2.01
CA SER A 762 28.11 5.63 -1.63
C SER A 762 28.05 6.25 -0.24
N ALA A 763 26.97 6.95 0.10
CA ALA A 763 26.77 7.54 1.44
C ALA A 763 26.74 6.46 2.52
N VAL A 764 25.96 5.39 2.32
CA VAL A 764 25.89 4.25 3.25
C VAL A 764 27.24 3.53 3.38
N ALA A 765 27.98 3.36 2.28
CA ALA A 765 29.31 2.77 2.32
C ALA A 765 30.35 3.66 3.03
N ASP A 766 30.27 4.98 2.85
CA ASP A 766 31.13 5.94 3.54
C ASP A 766 30.81 5.99 5.04
N PHE A 767 29.52 5.90 5.42
CA PHE A 767 29.07 5.77 6.81
C PHE A 767 29.62 4.52 7.50
N ALA A 768 29.44 3.34 6.88
CA ALA A 768 29.99 2.09 7.40
C ALA A 768 31.52 2.15 7.52
N ALA A 769 32.21 2.76 6.56
CA ALA A 769 33.65 2.92 6.59
C ALA A 769 34.16 3.91 7.66
N ALA A 770 33.30 4.81 8.13
CA ALA A 770 33.58 5.74 9.22
C ALA A 770 33.35 5.12 10.61
N GLY A 771 32.75 3.92 10.67
CA GLY A 771 32.49 3.19 11.92
C GLY A 771 31.01 3.09 12.30
N GLY A 772 30.09 3.53 11.45
CA GLY A 772 28.65 3.33 11.66
C GLY A 772 28.21 1.88 11.39
N ALA A 773 27.21 1.39 12.12
CA ALA A 773 26.65 0.06 11.89
C ALA A 773 25.59 0.07 10.77
N VAL A 774 25.60 -0.92 9.88
CA VAL A 774 24.54 -1.12 8.88
C VAL A 774 23.83 -2.45 9.13
N VAL A 775 22.53 -2.41 9.41
CA VAL A 775 21.72 -3.60 9.68
C VAL A 775 20.74 -3.80 8.53
N LEU A 776 20.94 -4.85 7.74
CA LEU A 776 20.06 -5.23 6.65
C LEU A 776 19.03 -6.24 7.15
N VAL A 777 17.75 -5.98 6.93
CA VAL A 777 16.64 -6.83 7.39
C VAL A 777 15.88 -7.39 6.18
N GLY A 778 16.00 -8.70 5.97
CA GLY A 778 15.41 -9.42 4.84
C GLY A 778 14.18 -10.23 5.26
N THR A 779 13.17 -10.30 4.40
CA THR A 779 11.96 -11.13 4.60
C THR A 779 11.77 -12.13 3.46
N ALA A 780 11.01 -13.20 3.72
CA ALA A 780 10.58 -14.17 2.73
C ALA A 780 9.19 -13.87 2.13
N GLU A 781 8.47 -12.87 2.64
CA GLU A 781 7.19 -12.42 2.07
C GLU A 781 7.36 -11.92 0.63
N ASP A 782 8.40 -11.14 0.35
CA ASP A 782 8.80 -10.76 -1.00
C ASP A 782 10.29 -11.05 -1.27
N THR A 783 10.55 -12.24 -1.81
CA THR A 783 11.91 -12.64 -2.18
C THR A 783 12.46 -11.95 -3.44
N ASP A 784 11.60 -11.33 -4.26
CA ASP A 784 12.05 -10.62 -5.46
C ASP A 784 12.63 -9.23 -5.05
N ALA A 785 12.00 -8.57 -4.09
CA ALA A 785 12.47 -7.31 -3.49
C ALA A 785 13.86 -7.44 -2.84
N LEU A 786 14.23 -8.61 -2.29
CA LEU A 786 15.56 -8.86 -1.73
C LEU A 786 16.72 -8.55 -2.69
N SER A 787 16.49 -8.64 -4.01
CA SER A 787 17.51 -8.33 -5.01
C SER A 787 17.94 -6.85 -5.04
N ASN A 788 17.15 -5.95 -4.44
CA ASN A 788 17.49 -4.53 -4.30
C ASN A 788 18.67 -4.31 -3.34
N PHE A 789 18.97 -5.26 -2.44
CA PHE A 789 20.17 -5.24 -1.60
C PHE A 789 21.48 -5.56 -2.36
N ASP A 790 21.42 -6.19 -3.54
CA ASP A 790 22.61 -6.75 -4.21
C ASP A 790 23.68 -5.70 -4.51
N ASN A 791 23.27 -4.52 -4.97
CA ASN A 791 24.22 -3.44 -5.27
C ASN A 791 24.74 -2.77 -4.00
N LEU A 792 23.90 -2.68 -2.95
CA LEU A 792 24.27 -2.06 -1.67
C LEU A 792 25.30 -2.93 -0.94
N THR A 793 25.03 -4.23 -0.81
CA THR A 793 25.97 -5.19 -0.23
C THR A 793 27.31 -5.25 -0.99
N ALA A 794 27.26 -5.15 -2.33
CA ALA A 794 28.47 -5.09 -3.15
C ALA A 794 29.31 -3.82 -2.93
N ASP A 795 28.67 -2.65 -2.79
CA ASP A 795 29.33 -1.37 -2.58
C ASP A 795 29.85 -1.22 -1.13
N LEU A 796 29.12 -1.77 -0.14
CA LEU A 796 29.59 -1.94 1.25
C LEU A 796 30.81 -2.87 1.34
N GLY A 797 30.99 -3.76 0.36
CA GLY A 797 32.07 -4.75 0.37
C GLY A 797 31.90 -5.83 1.46
N THR A 798 30.67 -5.98 1.97
CA THR A 798 30.32 -6.99 2.97
C THR A 798 30.25 -8.39 2.35
N SER A 799 30.47 -9.40 3.19
CA SER A 799 30.27 -10.80 2.82
C SER A 799 28.88 -11.34 3.17
N VAL A 800 28.08 -10.63 3.97
CA VAL A 800 26.73 -11.07 4.36
C VAL A 800 25.67 -10.72 3.31
N GLY A 801 24.57 -11.49 3.27
CA GLY A 801 23.43 -11.26 2.38
C GLY A 801 22.31 -12.28 2.59
N PHE A 802 21.37 -12.37 1.64
CA PHE A 802 20.17 -13.21 1.72
C PHE A 802 20.12 -14.28 0.62
N THR A 803 19.61 -15.46 0.94
CA THR A 803 19.61 -16.61 0.00
C THR A 803 18.32 -16.78 -0.82
N GLY A 804 17.26 -16.03 -0.48
CA GLY A 804 15.90 -16.18 -1.03
C GLY A 804 15.15 -17.44 -0.58
N ASN A 805 15.69 -18.22 0.36
CA ASN A 805 15.02 -19.42 0.89
C ASN A 805 14.28 -19.07 2.18
N ALA A 806 12.96 -19.21 2.18
CA ALA A 806 12.16 -19.10 3.40
C ALA A 806 12.59 -20.16 4.43
N VAL A 807 12.65 -19.76 5.70
CA VAL A 807 12.90 -20.63 6.84
C VAL A 807 11.59 -20.80 7.60
N THR A 808 11.11 -22.04 7.71
CA THR A 808 9.91 -22.36 8.48
C THR A 808 10.18 -23.45 9.52
N ASP A 809 9.46 -23.41 10.64
CA ASP A 809 9.56 -24.45 11.68
C ASP A 809 8.19 -24.81 12.24
N ALA A 810 7.66 -25.98 11.85
CA ALA A 810 6.38 -26.49 12.34
C ALA A 810 6.38 -26.97 13.82
N THR A 811 7.54 -26.96 14.49
CA THR A 811 7.71 -27.46 15.86
C THR A 811 8.07 -26.36 16.85
N ASN A 812 9.01 -25.48 16.47
CA ASN A 812 9.51 -24.39 17.30
C ASN A 812 9.06 -23.07 16.68
N ASN A 813 7.86 -22.63 17.02
CA ASN A 813 7.28 -21.39 16.55
C ASN A 813 6.41 -20.74 17.63
N ILE A 814 6.07 -19.47 17.42
CA ILE A 814 5.05 -18.78 18.20
C ILE A 814 3.68 -18.90 17.53
N GLY A 815 2.60 -18.87 18.33
CA GLY A 815 1.23 -18.92 17.81
C GLY A 815 0.78 -20.23 17.14
N GLY A 816 1.67 -21.21 16.95
CA GLY A 816 1.39 -22.38 16.12
C GLY A 816 1.61 -22.15 14.62
N ASP A 817 2.23 -21.02 14.26
CA ASP A 817 2.46 -20.59 12.89
C ASP A 817 3.88 -20.95 12.43
N GLU A 818 4.02 -21.79 11.40
CA GLU A 818 5.35 -22.22 10.93
C GLU A 818 6.16 -21.12 10.24
N SER A 819 5.53 -20.00 9.86
CA SER A 819 6.19 -18.80 9.33
C SER A 819 6.86 -17.94 10.42
N LEU A 820 6.57 -18.21 11.71
CA LEU A 820 7.12 -17.49 12.86
C LEU A 820 8.05 -18.38 13.70
N PRO A 821 9.14 -18.93 13.13
CA PRO A 821 10.02 -19.82 13.87
C PRO A 821 10.65 -19.09 15.07
N ALA A 822 10.69 -19.80 16.20
CA ALA A 822 11.35 -19.37 17.43
C ALA A 822 12.59 -20.21 17.69
N THR A 823 13.64 -19.60 18.24
CA THR A 823 14.91 -20.28 18.45
C THR A 823 15.67 -19.81 19.68
N THR A 824 16.45 -20.74 20.23
CA THR A 824 17.44 -20.56 21.30
C THR A 824 18.85 -20.91 20.84
N ASN A 825 19.04 -21.08 19.52
CA ASN A 825 20.28 -21.52 18.91
C ASN A 825 21.17 -20.33 18.56
N PHE A 826 22.01 -19.96 19.52
CA PHE A 826 22.87 -18.78 19.52
C PHE A 826 24.35 -19.18 19.38
N PRO A 827 24.84 -19.51 18.17
CA PRO A 827 26.25 -19.86 17.96
C PRO A 827 27.21 -18.67 18.05
N GLY A 828 26.72 -17.43 18.09
CA GLY A 828 27.51 -16.20 18.11
C GLY A 828 28.16 -15.85 19.46
N PRO A 829 28.82 -14.67 19.54
CA PRO A 829 29.37 -14.12 20.78
C PRO A 829 28.32 -13.99 21.89
N ALA A 830 28.70 -14.29 23.14
CA ALA A 830 27.77 -14.29 24.27
C ALA A 830 27.19 -12.90 24.58
N ASP A 831 27.95 -11.84 24.30
CA ASP A 831 27.59 -10.46 24.60
C ASP A 831 26.40 -9.98 23.74
N LEU A 832 26.14 -10.61 22.59
CA LEU A 832 24.94 -10.33 21.79
C LEU A 832 23.63 -10.76 22.49
N PHE A 833 23.74 -11.61 23.52
CA PHE A 833 22.61 -12.27 24.16
C PHE A 833 22.43 -11.86 25.63
N THR A 834 23.06 -10.76 26.05
CA THR A 834 22.84 -10.17 27.38
C THR A 834 21.71 -9.14 27.34
N ALA A 835 21.28 -8.68 28.52
CA ALA A 835 20.61 -7.39 28.61
C ALA A 835 21.53 -6.32 27.99
N PHE A 836 20.96 -5.32 27.34
CA PHE A 836 21.78 -4.22 26.84
C PHE A 836 22.37 -3.48 28.04
N THR A 837 23.61 -3.06 27.92
CA THR A 837 24.19 -2.14 28.88
C THR A 837 24.94 -1.15 28.01
N PRO A 838 24.49 0.11 27.96
CA PRO A 838 25.11 1.06 27.08
C PRO A 838 26.60 1.12 27.40
N ASP A 839 27.42 1.11 26.36
CA ASP A 839 28.87 1.23 26.49
C ASP A 839 29.25 2.69 26.84
N GLY A 840 28.58 3.26 27.85
CA GLY A 840 28.98 4.48 28.53
C GLY A 840 30.21 4.20 29.37
N GLY A 841 31.33 3.81 28.75
CA GLY A 841 32.59 3.57 29.44
C GLY A 841 32.41 2.77 30.73
N SER A 842 31.61 1.70 30.71
CA SER A 842 31.67 0.68 31.74
C SER A 842 32.50 -0.50 31.23
N THR A 843 33.75 -0.22 30.84
CA THR A 843 34.79 -1.01 31.52
C THR A 843 34.44 -0.86 32.98
N ALA A 844 34.18 -1.95 33.70
CA ALA A 844 34.48 -1.93 35.12
C ALA A 844 35.84 -1.23 35.20
N SER A 845 35.87 0.06 35.60
CA SER A 845 37.12 0.80 35.58
C SER A 845 38.06 0.18 36.60
N VAL A 846 37.62 -0.84 37.34
CA VAL A 846 38.29 -1.65 38.33
C VAL A 846 38.10 -3.13 38.01
N GLU A 847 39.14 -3.81 37.52
CA GLU A 847 39.13 -5.23 37.13
C GLU A 847 40.05 -6.08 38.02
N ILE A 848 39.80 -7.39 38.10
CA ILE A 848 40.70 -8.39 38.68
C ILE A 848 41.78 -8.75 37.64
N THR A 849 42.98 -8.18 37.80
CA THR A 849 44.07 -8.36 36.82
C THR A 849 44.99 -9.55 37.12
N GLU A 850 44.99 -10.05 38.35
CA GLU A 850 45.80 -11.23 38.72
C GLU A 850 45.17 -12.00 39.89
N LEU A 851 45.20 -13.33 39.80
CA LEU A 851 44.94 -14.23 40.93
C LEU A 851 46.02 -15.32 40.95
N ASP A 852 46.72 -15.46 42.07
CA ASP A 852 47.69 -16.54 42.31
C ASP A 852 47.18 -17.43 43.44
N ASP A 853 46.72 -18.63 43.08
CA ASP A 853 46.21 -19.64 43.98
C ASP A 853 47.31 -20.29 44.84
N GLY A 854 48.51 -20.43 44.27
CA GLY A 854 49.67 -20.98 44.98
C GLY A 854 50.21 -20.05 46.06
N SER A 855 50.05 -18.75 45.88
CA SER A 855 50.51 -17.68 46.77
C SER A 855 49.36 -16.98 47.52
N GLU A 856 48.10 -17.35 47.27
CA GLU A 856 46.89 -16.89 47.95
C GLU A 856 46.66 -15.37 47.92
N TYR A 857 46.65 -14.76 46.74
CA TYR A 857 46.27 -13.34 46.60
C TYR A 857 45.51 -13.05 45.30
N VAL A 858 44.78 -11.93 45.30
CA VAL A 858 44.15 -11.31 44.13
C VAL A 858 44.65 -9.88 43.99
N VAL A 859 44.88 -9.41 42.77
CA VAL A 859 45.15 -8.02 42.42
C VAL A 859 43.95 -7.47 41.66
N VAL A 860 43.53 -6.27 42.06
CA VAL A 860 42.49 -5.49 41.41
C VAL A 860 43.13 -4.17 40.94
N GLU A 861 42.86 -3.74 39.71
CA GLU A 861 43.44 -2.54 39.09
C GLU A 861 42.35 -1.61 38.60
N ASN A 862 42.51 -0.30 38.81
CA ASN A 862 41.70 0.67 38.10
C ASN A 862 42.22 0.84 36.65
N THR A 863 41.62 0.16 35.67
CA THR A 863 41.95 0.24 34.24
C THR A 863 41.38 1.47 33.53
N GLY A 864 40.43 2.17 34.17
CA GLY A 864 39.77 3.36 33.63
C GLY A 864 40.56 4.67 33.76
N ALA A 865 40.00 5.75 33.19
CA ALA A 865 40.62 7.08 33.16
C ALA A 865 40.31 7.96 34.40
N GLU A 866 39.26 7.62 35.16
CA GLU A 866 38.79 8.37 36.33
C GLU A 866 39.23 7.74 37.66
N SER A 867 39.03 8.44 38.78
CA SER A 867 39.28 7.85 40.12
C SER A 867 38.03 7.19 40.65
N VAL A 868 38.16 5.95 41.15
CA VAL A 868 37.04 5.13 41.60
C VAL A 868 37.11 4.92 43.10
N ASP A 869 36.01 5.21 43.81
CA ASP A 869 35.86 4.93 45.23
C ASP A 869 35.38 3.48 45.43
N VAL A 870 36.31 2.58 45.75
CA VAL A 870 36.02 1.16 45.98
C VAL A 870 35.69 0.87 47.45
N THR A 871 35.30 1.89 48.22
CA THR A 871 34.88 1.71 49.61
C THR A 871 33.63 0.82 49.69
N ASP A 872 33.64 -0.14 50.62
CA ASP A 872 32.53 -1.07 50.86
C ASP A 872 32.25 -2.06 49.71
N TRP A 873 33.02 -2.02 48.62
CA TRP A 873 33.03 -3.06 47.59
C TRP A 873 33.41 -4.41 48.19
N THR A 874 33.06 -5.50 47.50
CA THR A 874 33.32 -6.86 47.97
C THR A 874 34.07 -7.72 46.97
N LEU A 875 34.95 -8.59 47.49
CA LEU A 875 35.61 -9.65 46.74
C LEU A 875 35.21 -10.99 47.37
N SER A 876 34.62 -11.91 46.62
CA SER A 876 34.15 -13.21 47.12
C SER A 876 34.72 -14.41 46.37
N ASP A 877 34.80 -15.55 47.05
CA ASP A 877 35.09 -16.87 46.46
C ASP A 877 33.81 -17.67 46.18
N GLU A 878 33.93 -18.79 45.46
CA GLU A 878 32.80 -19.71 45.14
C GLU A 878 32.17 -20.36 46.41
N ALA A 879 32.82 -20.21 47.57
CA ALA A 879 32.36 -20.74 48.86
C ALA A 879 31.70 -19.67 49.76
N ASP A 880 31.29 -18.53 49.17
CA ASP A 880 30.66 -17.38 49.83
C ASP A 880 31.50 -16.76 50.95
N LYS A 881 32.84 -16.90 50.93
CA LYS A 881 33.69 -16.05 51.75
C LYS A 881 33.77 -14.70 51.07
N THR A 882 33.60 -13.63 51.85
CA THR A 882 33.62 -12.25 51.33
C THR A 882 34.66 -11.39 52.05
N PHE A 883 35.45 -10.64 51.29
CA PHE A 883 36.27 -9.53 51.73
C PHE A 883 35.52 -8.25 51.42
N THR A 884 35.55 -7.26 52.32
CA THR A 884 34.99 -5.94 52.06
C THR A 884 36.12 -4.92 52.08
N PHE A 885 36.22 -4.12 51.03
CA PHE A 885 37.25 -3.11 50.89
C PHE A 885 37.06 -2.01 51.95
N PRO A 886 38.11 -1.67 52.71
CA PRO A 886 38.06 -0.50 53.57
C PRO A 886 38.09 0.77 52.72
N ALA A 887 37.90 1.94 53.34
CA ALA A 887 37.91 3.23 52.66
C ALA A 887 39.14 3.41 51.73
N THR A 888 38.92 3.29 50.41
CA THR A 888 39.96 3.19 49.38
C THR A 888 39.47 3.83 48.10
N THR A 889 40.29 4.68 47.49
CA THR A 889 40.02 5.26 46.18
C THR A 889 41.21 4.93 45.29
N LEU A 890 40.96 4.34 44.12
CA LEU A 890 41.98 4.02 43.13
C LEU A 890 41.96 5.10 42.05
N ALA A 891 43.08 5.79 41.82
CA ALA A 891 43.23 6.62 40.62
C ALA A 891 43.47 5.72 39.38
N ALA A 892 43.34 6.30 38.18
CA ALA A 892 43.66 5.62 36.92
C ALA A 892 45.04 4.91 36.97
N GLY A 893 45.04 3.60 36.73
CA GLY A 893 46.19 2.71 36.77
C GLY A 893 46.69 2.32 38.17
N GLU A 894 46.00 2.67 39.26
CA GLU A 894 46.36 2.24 40.61
C GLU A 894 45.83 0.82 40.92
N THR A 895 46.59 0.08 41.72
CA THR A 895 46.34 -1.33 42.02
C THR A 895 46.19 -1.61 43.51
N VAL A 896 45.34 -2.58 43.87
CA VAL A 896 45.18 -3.09 45.23
C VAL A 896 45.28 -4.61 45.25
N ALA A 897 46.16 -5.14 46.10
CA ALA A 897 46.22 -6.58 46.35
C ALA A 897 45.45 -6.97 47.62
N VAL A 898 44.62 -8.00 47.52
CA VAL A 898 43.95 -8.67 48.64
C VAL A 898 44.65 -10.01 48.90
N THR A 899 45.36 -10.11 50.02
CA THR A 899 46.13 -11.29 50.45
C THR A 899 45.38 -12.09 51.51
N THR A 900 45.73 -13.36 51.73
CA THR A 900 45.24 -14.13 52.89
C THR A 900 46.31 -14.25 54.00
N ASN A 901 46.02 -14.98 55.08
CA ASN A 901 47.03 -15.31 56.11
C ASN A 901 48.07 -16.34 55.65
N GLU A 902 47.86 -16.96 54.49
CA GLU A 902 48.74 -18.00 53.94
C GLU A 902 49.66 -17.46 52.83
N THR A 903 49.47 -16.20 52.41
CA THR A 903 50.34 -15.50 51.46
C THR A 903 51.77 -15.41 52.00
N PRO A 904 52.79 -15.97 51.33
CA PRO A 904 54.17 -15.91 51.79
C PRO A 904 54.72 -14.48 51.82
N ASP A 905 55.60 -14.19 52.79
CA ASP A 905 56.38 -12.95 52.81
C ASP A 905 57.13 -12.79 51.46
N ASP A 906 56.95 -11.63 50.80
CA ASP A 906 57.50 -11.27 49.49
C ASP A 906 56.85 -11.94 48.25
N ALA A 907 55.69 -12.60 48.38
CA ALA A 907 54.98 -13.18 47.23
C ALA A 907 54.10 -12.19 46.45
N THR A 908 53.55 -11.18 47.13
CA THR A 908 52.67 -10.17 46.51
C THR A 908 53.45 -9.28 45.53
N PRO A 909 52.90 -8.99 44.33
CA PRO A 909 53.52 -8.05 43.39
C PRO A 909 53.56 -6.62 43.95
N SER A 910 54.28 -5.74 43.25
CA SER A 910 54.34 -4.32 43.63
C SER A 910 53.02 -3.65 43.26
N VAL A 911 52.22 -3.31 44.26
CA VAL A 911 50.92 -2.64 44.13
C VAL A 911 50.84 -1.37 44.99
N ASP A 912 49.84 -0.52 44.75
CA ASP A 912 49.67 0.74 45.48
C ASP A 912 49.08 0.52 46.89
N TYR A 913 48.15 -0.43 47.00
CA TYR A 913 47.50 -0.80 48.25
C TYR A 913 47.60 -2.31 48.51
N THR A 914 47.69 -2.71 49.78
CA THR A 914 47.65 -4.13 50.16
C THR A 914 46.80 -4.32 51.40
N TYR A 915 45.83 -5.21 51.31
CA TYR A 915 44.94 -5.59 52.40
C TYR A 915 45.00 -7.09 52.66
N ASN A 916 44.86 -7.47 53.93
CA ASN A 916 44.80 -8.88 54.31
C ASN A 916 43.36 -9.25 54.69
N TRP A 917 42.83 -10.27 54.05
CA TRP A 917 41.47 -10.80 54.25
C TRP A 917 41.30 -11.50 55.63
N ASP A 918 42.38 -11.68 56.40
CA ASP A 918 42.38 -12.38 57.71
C ASP A 918 41.70 -13.77 57.66
N GLN A 919 41.76 -14.40 56.48
CA GLN A 919 41.31 -15.77 56.23
C GLN A 919 42.51 -16.70 56.05
N GLY A 920 42.30 -18.01 56.21
CA GLY A 920 43.29 -19.02 55.78
C GLY A 920 43.32 -19.15 54.25
N TYR A 921 43.53 -20.36 53.73
CA TYR A 921 43.37 -20.62 52.29
C TYR A 921 41.96 -20.23 51.83
N VAL A 922 41.89 -19.33 50.86
CA VAL A 922 40.67 -18.91 50.17
C VAL A 922 40.65 -19.57 48.80
N TRP A 923 41.72 -19.42 48.04
CA TRP A 923 41.81 -19.81 46.63
C TRP A 923 42.24 -21.26 46.49
N ASN A 924 41.38 -22.11 45.96
CA ASN A 924 41.71 -23.52 45.84
C ASN A 924 42.33 -23.84 44.47
N GLY A 925 43.53 -24.44 44.45
CA GLY A 925 44.26 -24.76 43.20
C GLY A 925 43.66 -25.87 42.32
N GLY A 926 42.33 -26.04 42.36
CA GLY A 926 41.53 -26.92 41.52
C GLY A 926 40.60 -26.19 40.55
N GLY A 927 40.68 -24.86 40.48
CA GLY A 927 39.76 -23.97 39.78
C GLY A 927 38.80 -23.33 40.78
N ASP A 928 38.86 -22.01 40.90
CA ASP A 928 38.04 -21.20 41.79
C ASP A 928 37.60 -19.94 41.02
N THR A 929 36.59 -19.26 41.52
CA THR A 929 36.09 -18.01 40.90
C THR A 929 36.13 -16.89 41.91
N ALA A 930 36.83 -15.81 41.56
CA ALA A 930 36.80 -14.57 42.29
C ALA A 930 35.73 -13.66 41.69
N THR A 931 34.82 -13.16 42.49
CA THR A 931 33.79 -12.19 42.08
C THR A 931 34.02 -10.88 42.81
N LEU A 932 34.24 -9.80 42.06
CA LEU A 932 34.29 -8.43 42.55
C LEU A 932 32.90 -7.80 42.37
N ALA A 933 32.37 -7.17 43.41
CA ALA A 933 31.09 -6.45 43.37
C ALA A 933 31.20 -5.10 44.06
N ASP A 934 30.42 -4.12 43.61
CA ASP A 934 30.42 -2.77 44.13
C ASP A 934 29.75 -2.64 45.52
N ALA A 935 29.55 -1.41 45.99
CA ALA A 935 28.94 -1.14 47.30
C ALA A 935 27.43 -1.45 47.36
N ASP A 936 26.74 -1.48 46.22
CA ASP A 936 25.32 -1.80 46.08
C ASP A 936 25.09 -3.31 45.84
N GLY A 937 26.17 -4.05 45.58
CA GLY A 937 26.19 -5.50 45.40
C GLY A 937 26.07 -5.93 43.95
N VAL A 938 26.25 -5.02 42.99
CA VAL A 938 26.32 -5.30 41.56
C VAL A 938 27.69 -5.89 41.25
N THR A 939 27.73 -6.99 40.50
CA THR A 939 28.99 -7.61 40.08
C THR A 939 29.73 -6.68 39.12
N VAL A 940 30.98 -6.37 39.46
CA VAL A 940 31.88 -5.50 38.68
C VAL A 940 32.82 -6.34 37.81
N ASP A 941 33.37 -7.44 38.32
CA ASP A 941 34.23 -8.32 37.52
C ASP A 941 34.26 -9.76 38.08
N VAL A 942 34.56 -10.74 37.22
CA VAL A 942 34.65 -12.16 37.58
C VAL A 942 35.90 -12.79 36.96
N TYR A 943 36.74 -13.39 37.80
CA TYR A 943 37.97 -14.05 37.37
C TYR A 943 38.01 -15.53 37.79
N SER A 944 38.00 -16.44 36.81
CA SER A 944 38.15 -17.89 36.99
C SER A 944 39.45 -18.40 36.35
N TYR A 945 40.12 -19.38 36.96
CA TYR A 945 41.44 -19.87 36.51
C TYR A 945 41.61 -21.40 36.51
#